data_AF-A0A1X7VP47-F1
#
_entry.id   AF-A0A1X7VP47-F1
#
_cell.length_a   1.000
_cell.length_b   1.000
_cell.length_c   1.000
_cell.angle_alpha   90.00
_cell.angle_beta   90.00
_cell.angle_gamma   90.00
#
_symmetry.space_group_name_H-M   'P 1'
#
loop_
_entity.id
_entity.type
_entity.pdbx_description
1 polymer ?
#
loop_
_entity_poly.entity_id
_entity_poly.type
_entity_poly.pdbx_seq_one_letter_code
_entity_poly.pdbx_strand_id
1 'polypeptide(L)'
;MAACKLILFSLLAGFAAYAAYILIRYNTFGRVHEQLPGKCRTFKMNGSEDIIFLPNYNHSIVTSGVQLDVSVLKPFYGSLYAVDMNVDDPTPIPIKFEENYLEENPYFNPHGLSYWIDNENGDTLLYIVCHWMDHVDSVDVFLYNPNEFSVTFLKRVSHPLVHELNNIVAVSRHEFYATNWKYFNSKILSRLEQILQLPFNTIIYCNIKDKSCLTAATGLRSCNGINKSRNGKFIYATSSLGGELIAYKRLQDNKLEIAQTTHIPIYVDNLSVDIVTGDIWAAVLVKCLEMEEYFKNHSYPIPSQTLHITVNDELEFPFTNTKTEQIFQSTTHGAISTSLYNSSHASTVLHIQRMSVSPTTTVEASCSPIPASSGGASNLGPASLGRIKWLSDLEKFVLLSNFERRGWVKGSSEDGDWNFYWCSVYAARMMFSVDNGIRLADDQIINHFPTHYELTRKDYMVKNIKRYRKDLEKDGSPIAERDTNGKYVHLDFIPVTFMLPADYNIFVEEYRRQPNATWIMKPAGKAQGVGIFLINKLSQIKKWSKDKPSNVPHTKDTYVISRYIDNPLLIGGKKFDLRLYVLVTSFRPLKSYIYQLGFCRFCTVKYNSSINELDNMFVHLTNVSIQKHGDEYNDSHGGKWPLSNLKLYLECTHGKEVTDKLFNDIHWLIVHSLKSVQNVMTSDRHCFEVYGYDIIIDVYLKPWLIEVNASPSVAYTTINDRIMKHSLINDTLNIILPPNGIPNVHWNKNPSLESLGKYDILYDEEAALLAAREGLKTTSNGGGDGKFQFYNKFETKRYPTWK
;
A
#
# COMPACT_ATOMS: atom_id res chain seq x y z
N MET A 1 -45.34 -8.44 48.77
CA MET A 1 -44.28 -7.40 48.73
C MET A 1 -42.96 -7.93 48.18
N ALA A 2 -42.43 -9.07 48.65
CA ALA A 2 -41.19 -9.66 48.12
C ALA A 2 -41.29 -10.08 46.63
N ALA A 3 -42.41 -10.68 46.21
CA ALA A 3 -42.64 -11.05 44.81
C ALA A 3 -42.66 -9.84 43.85
N CYS A 4 -43.31 -8.72 44.22
CA CYS A 4 -43.29 -7.49 43.42
C CYS A 4 -41.90 -6.87 43.31
N LYS A 5 -41.08 -6.94 44.38
CA LYS A 5 -39.68 -6.49 44.35
C LYS A 5 -38.83 -7.37 43.43
N LEU A 6 -39.06 -8.69 43.43
CA LEU A 6 -38.36 -9.64 42.57
C LEU A 6 -38.72 -9.43 41.09
N ILE A 7 -40.00 -9.18 40.78
CA ILE A 7 -40.47 -8.87 39.43
C ILE A 7 -39.89 -7.55 38.94
N LEU A 8 -39.93 -6.50 39.78
CA LEU A 8 -39.36 -5.20 39.43
C LEU A 8 -37.84 -5.28 39.21
N PHE A 9 -37.12 -6.02 40.05
CA PHE A 9 -35.69 -6.25 39.88
C PHE A 9 -35.38 -7.03 38.60
N SER A 10 -36.18 -8.06 38.29
CA SER A 10 -36.03 -8.84 37.05
C SER A 10 -36.31 -8.00 35.80
N LEU A 11 -37.32 -7.13 35.84
CA LEU A 11 -37.62 -6.19 34.75
C LEU A 11 -36.53 -5.14 34.58
N LEU A 12 -35.99 -4.59 35.67
CA LEU A 12 -34.87 -3.64 35.62
C LEU A 12 -33.58 -4.30 35.12
N ALA A 13 -33.29 -5.53 35.55
CA ALA A 13 -32.15 -6.29 35.07
C ALA A 13 -32.30 -6.64 33.57
N GLY A 14 -33.50 -7.03 33.14
CA GLY A 14 -33.81 -7.25 31.73
C GLY A 14 -33.66 -5.99 30.88
N PHE A 15 -34.14 -4.85 31.37
CA PHE A 15 -33.98 -3.55 30.71
C PHE A 15 -32.50 -3.14 30.62
N ALA A 16 -31.73 -3.31 31.70
CA ALA A 16 -30.30 -3.01 31.71
C ALA A 16 -29.51 -3.92 30.75
N ALA A 17 -29.85 -5.21 30.70
CA ALA A 17 -29.25 -6.15 29.74
C ALA A 17 -29.59 -5.79 28.29
N TYR A 18 -30.84 -5.41 28.03
CA TYR A 18 -31.28 -4.94 26.71
C TYR A 18 -30.59 -3.63 26.30
N ALA A 19 -30.46 -2.67 27.22
CA ALA A 19 -29.72 -1.43 26.99
C ALA A 19 -28.23 -1.68 26.71
N ALA A 20 -27.59 -2.58 27.47
CA ALA A 20 -26.20 -2.98 27.23
C ALA A 20 -26.04 -3.68 25.87
N TYR A 21 -26.99 -4.55 25.50
CA TYR A 21 -27.04 -5.19 24.19
C TYR A 21 -27.10 -4.13 23.08
N ILE A 22 -28.01 -3.15 23.17
CA ILE A 22 -28.08 -2.02 22.22
C ILE A 22 -26.73 -1.30 22.13
N LEU A 23 -26.13 -0.90 23.26
CA LEU A 23 -24.88 -0.13 23.24
C LEU A 23 -23.71 -0.86 22.56
N ILE A 24 -23.63 -2.18 22.73
CA ILE A 24 -22.62 -3.01 22.04
C ILE A 24 -22.88 -2.99 20.53
N ARG A 25 -24.14 -3.13 20.12
CA ARG A 25 -24.56 -3.22 18.71
C ARG A 25 -24.40 -1.93 17.92
N TYR A 26 -24.66 -0.80 18.57
CA TYR A 26 -24.39 0.52 18.00
C TYR A 26 -22.89 0.85 17.96
N ASN A 27 -22.04 -0.09 18.39
CA ASN A 27 -20.59 0.05 18.48
C ASN A 27 -20.18 1.30 19.29
N THR A 28 -20.95 1.63 20.33
CA THR A 28 -20.79 2.88 21.12
C THR A 28 -19.43 2.96 21.81
N PHE A 29 -18.88 1.81 22.21
CA PHE A 29 -17.57 1.70 22.87
C PHE A 29 -16.44 1.29 21.92
N GLY A 30 -16.72 1.16 20.62
CA GLY A 30 -15.72 0.78 19.61
C GLY A 30 -14.62 1.82 19.50
N ARG A 31 -13.36 1.36 19.45
CA ARG A 31 -12.22 2.23 19.13
C ARG A 31 -12.15 2.41 17.62
N VAL A 32 -12.03 3.65 17.18
CA VAL A 32 -11.83 4.00 15.77
C VAL A 32 -10.34 4.17 15.53
N HIS A 33 -9.79 3.40 14.59
CA HIS A 33 -8.40 3.49 14.18
C HIS A 33 -8.34 4.06 12.76
N GLU A 34 -7.48 5.06 12.52
CA GLU A 34 -7.30 5.62 11.17
C GLU A 34 -6.61 4.59 10.27
N GLN A 35 -7.34 4.11 9.27
CA GLN A 35 -6.90 3.16 8.27
C GLN A 35 -7.37 3.66 6.90
N LEU A 36 -6.44 4.18 6.10
CA LEU A 36 -6.71 4.72 4.76
C LEU A 36 -6.07 3.81 3.70
N PRO A 37 -6.78 3.40 2.65
CA PRO A 37 -6.26 2.49 1.62
C PRO A 37 -5.30 3.15 0.62
N GLY A 38 -4.98 4.44 0.75
CA GLY A 38 -4.06 5.14 -0.16
C GLY A 38 -4.23 6.66 -0.16
N LYS A 39 -3.85 7.30 -1.29
CA LYS A 39 -4.19 8.71 -1.54
C LYS A 39 -5.64 8.80 -2.05
N CYS A 40 -6.51 9.43 -1.28
CA CYS A 40 -7.89 9.72 -1.67
C CYS A 40 -7.94 11.06 -2.43
N ARG A 41 -8.76 11.14 -3.48
CA ARG A 41 -9.11 12.37 -4.21
C ARG A 41 -10.52 12.81 -3.84
N THR A 42 -10.84 14.08 -3.95
CA THR A 42 -12.06 14.67 -3.36
C THR A 42 -12.81 15.41 -4.45
N PHE A 43 -14.07 15.03 -4.71
CA PHE A 43 -14.93 15.66 -5.72
C PHE A 43 -16.15 16.27 -5.04
N LYS A 44 -16.44 17.55 -5.32
CA LYS A 44 -17.57 18.24 -4.70
C LYS A 44 -18.89 17.87 -5.36
N MET A 45 -19.85 17.40 -4.57
CA MET A 45 -21.21 17.03 -4.98
C MET A 45 -22.20 17.48 -3.90
N ASN A 46 -23.48 17.61 -4.23
CA ASN A 46 -24.47 18.10 -3.27
C ASN A 46 -25.27 16.92 -2.71
N GLY A 47 -24.94 16.43 -1.51
CA GLY A 47 -25.73 15.39 -0.81
C GLY A 47 -25.89 14.07 -1.58
N SER A 48 -24.78 13.38 -1.86
CA SER A 48 -24.80 12.08 -2.55
C SER A 48 -25.14 10.92 -1.63
N GLU A 49 -25.90 9.94 -2.11
CA GLU A 49 -26.36 8.77 -1.31
C GLU A 49 -25.76 7.46 -1.80
N ASP A 50 -25.94 7.12 -3.07
CA ASP A 50 -25.56 5.82 -3.60
C ASP A 50 -24.68 5.94 -4.86
N ILE A 51 -23.90 4.89 -5.11
CA ILE A 51 -23.01 4.80 -6.25
C ILE A 51 -23.00 3.38 -6.81
N ILE A 52 -22.95 3.26 -8.13
CA ILE A 52 -22.76 1.99 -8.83
C ILE A 52 -21.62 2.10 -9.83
N PHE A 53 -21.04 0.95 -10.19
CA PHE A 53 -20.06 0.84 -11.26
C PHE A 53 -20.66 0.11 -12.47
N LEU A 54 -20.58 0.75 -13.65
CA LEU A 54 -21.01 0.21 -14.93
C LEU A 54 -19.79 -0.38 -15.67
N PRO A 55 -19.62 -1.71 -15.70
CA PRO A 55 -18.39 -2.34 -16.17
C PRO A 55 -18.13 -2.16 -17.67
N ASN A 56 -19.17 -2.15 -18.50
CA ASN A 56 -19.02 -2.07 -19.97
C ASN A 56 -18.44 -0.73 -20.45
N TYR A 57 -18.59 0.33 -19.65
CA TYR A 57 -18.15 1.68 -20.00
C TYR A 57 -17.02 2.18 -19.11
N ASN A 58 -16.73 1.45 -18.02
CA ASN A 58 -15.86 1.91 -16.95
C ASN A 58 -16.33 3.28 -16.39
N HIS A 59 -17.65 3.43 -16.21
CA HIS A 59 -18.27 4.62 -15.64
C HIS A 59 -18.79 4.30 -14.23
N SER A 60 -18.75 5.27 -13.31
CA SER A 60 -19.50 5.19 -12.06
C SER A 60 -20.67 6.16 -12.11
N ILE A 61 -21.85 5.72 -11.66
CA ILE A 61 -23.04 6.58 -11.57
C ILE A 61 -23.32 6.85 -10.10
N VAL A 62 -23.55 8.11 -9.76
CA VAL A 62 -23.75 8.60 -8.39
C VAL A 62 -25.09 9.31 -8.30
N THR A 63 -25.90 8.96 -7.31
CA THR A 63 -27.10 9.75 -6.95
C THR A 63 -26.70 10.92 -6.07
N SER A 64 -27.32 12.08 -6.30
CA SER A 64 -26.99 13.32 -5.60
C SER A 64 -28.22 14.16 -5.36
N GLY A 65 -28.20 14.88 -4.25
CA GLY A 65 -29.22 15.82 -3.85
C GLY A 65 -30.35 15.05 -3.19
N VAL A 66 -30.05 14.32 -2.11
CA VAL A 66 -31.09 13.76 -1.25
C VAL A 66 -31.41 14.68 -0.10
N GLN A 67 -32.71 14.84 0.15
CA GLN A 67 -33.23 15.62 1.26
C GLN A 67 -34.10 14.74 2.16
N LEU A 68 -33.60 14.44 3.37
CA LEU A 68 -34.27 13.60 4.36
C LEU A 68 -35.40 14.32 5.14
N ASP A 69 -35.39 15.66 5.15
CA ASP A 69 -36.46 16.49 5.74
C ASP A 69 -37.22 17.25 4.64
N VAL A 70 -38.30 16.64 4.17
CA VAL A 70 -39.13 17.13 3.05
C VAL A 70 -40.13 18.22 3.49
N SER A 71 -40.02 18.73 4.72
CA SER A 71 -40.92 19.79 5.23
C SER A 71 -40.67 21.19 4.65
N VAL A 72 -39.70 21.33 3.73
CA VAL A 72 -39.30 22.60 3.10
C VAL A 72 -40.09 22.85 1.81
N LEU A 73 -40.85 23.94 1.77
CA LEU A 73 -41.77 24.33 0.68
C LEU A 73 -41.12 24.82 -0.64
N LYS A 74 -39.83 24.57 -0.89
CA LYS A 74 -39.14 25.01 -2.12
C LYS A 74 -38.91 23.82 -3.08
N PRO A 75 -39.08 24.00 -4.41
CA PRO A 75 -38.67 22.99 -5.39
C PRO A 75 -37.20 22.63 -5.21
N PHE A 76 -36.90 21.34 -5.29
CA PHE A 76 -35.56 20.81 -5.15
C PHE A 76 -35.36 19.72 -6.19
N TYR A 77 -34.35 19.91 -7.04
CA TYR A 77 -34.02 19.00 -8.12
C TYR A 77 -32.77 18.22 -7.71
N GLY A 78 -32.96 16.97 -7.33
CA GLY A 78 -31.88 15.99 -7.26
C GLY A 78 -31.21 15.83 -8.62
N SER A 79 -30.04 15.18 -8.64
CA SER A 79 -29.22 15.05 -9.83
C SER A 79 -28.53 13.69 -9.86
N LEU A 80 -28.15 13.26 -11.05
CA LEU A 80 -27.28 12.12 -11.25
C LEU A 80 -25.97 12.60 -11.83
N TYR A 81 -24.87 11.97 -11.44
CA TYR A 81 -23.55 12.26 -11.98
C TYR A 81 -22.91 10.99 -12.51
N ALA A 82 -22.22 11.12 -13.64
CA ALA A 82 -21.35 10.10 -14.16
C ALA A 82 -19.90 10.47 -13.88
N VAL A 83 -19.08 9.50 -13.48
CA VAL A 83 -17.64 9.64 -13.31
C VAL A 83 -17.00 8.69 -14.32
N ASP A 84 -16.34 9.24 -15.34
CA ASP A 84 -15.64 8.46 -16.35
C ASP A 84 -14.29 7.97 -15.78
N MET A 85 -14.21 6.69 -15.45
CA MET A 85 -13.01 6.13 -14.82
C MET A 85 -11.88 5.82 -15.83
N ASN A 86 -12.07 6.13 -17.12
CA ASN A 86 -11.03 5.99 -18.14
C ASN A 86 -10.08 7.20 -18.18
N VAL A 87 -10.43 8.30 -17.53
CA VAL A 87 -9.64 9.55 -17.54
C VAL A 87 -8.75 9.64 -16.31
N ASP A 88 -7.51 10.06 -16.51
CA ASP A 88 -6.62 10.44 -15.41
C ASP A 88 -7.16 11.70 -14.71
N ASP A 89 -7.58 11.55 -13.45
CA ASP A 89 -8.26 12.59 -12.66
C ASP A 89 -9.71 12.89 -13.10
N PRO A 90 -10.62 11.90 -12.94
CA PRO A 90 -11.96 11.99 -13.49
C PRO A 90 -12.83 12.93 -12.66
N THR A 91 -13.49 13.90 -13.30
CA THR A 91 -14.42 14.81 -12.61
C THR A 91 -15.86 14.32 -12.77
N PRO A 92 -16.74 14.45 -11.75
CA PRO A 92 -18.15 14.13 -11.89
C PRO A 92 -18.83 15.02 -12.92
N ILE A 93 -19.47 14.41 -13.90
CA ILE A 93 -20.21 15.06 -14.99
C ILE A 93 -21.71 14.91 -14.69
N PRO A 94 -22.48 16.01 -14.59
CA PRO A 94 -23.93 15.93 -14.45
C PRO A 94 -24.54 15.17 -15.63
N ILE A 95 -25.37 14.17 -15.33
CA ILE A 95 -26.09 13.42 -16.35
C ILE A 95 -27.23 14.29 -16.87
N LYS A 96 -27.33 14.42 -18.19
CA LYS A 96 -28.40 15.15 -18.86
C LYS A 96 -29.66 14.32 -18.89
N PHE A 97 -30.77 14.88 -18.42
CA PHE A 97 -32.09 14.30 -18.64
C PHE A 97 -32.63 14.79 -19.98
N GLU A 98 -33.52 14.01 -20.60
CA GLU A 98 -34.34 14.51 -21.73
C GLU A 98 -35.04 15.83 -21.36
N GLU A 99 -35.22 16.70 -22.37
CA GLU A 99 -35.85 18.01 -22.20
C GLU A 99 -37.18 17.85 -21.44
N ASN A 100 -37.35 18.64 -20.38
CA ASN A 100 -38.53 18.73 -19.50
C ASN A 100 -38.67 17.70 -18.37
N TYR A 101 -37.91 16.60 -18.29
CA TYR A 101 -38.13 15.59 -17.23
C TYR A 101 -38.03 16.20 -15.81
N LEU A 102 -36.96 16.96 -15.53
CA LEU A 102 -36.78 17.60 -14.23
C LEU A 102 -37.82 18.70 -14.00
N GLU A 103 -38.22 19.43 -15.04
CA GLU A 103 -39.25 20.48 -14.94
C GLU A 103 -40.62 19.90 -14.58
N GLU A 104 -40.97 18.74 -15.14
CA GLU A 104 -42.20 18.00 -14.83
C GLU A 104 -42.15 17.33 -13.44
N ASN A 105 -40.95 17.13 -12.87
CA ASN A 105 -40.74 16.44 -11.60
C ASN A 105 -39.92 17.30 -10.61
N PRO A 106 -40.47 18.43 -10.11
CA PRO A 106 -39.74 19.44 -9.33
C PRO A 106 -39.32 19.06 -7.90
N TYR A 107 -39.52 17.79 -7.55
CA TYR A 107 -39.16 17.18 -6.25
C TYR A 107 -38.39 15.87 -6.44
N PHE A 108 -37.74 15.69 -7.58
CA PHE A 108 -36.92 14.52 -7.85
C PHE A 108 -35.84 14.38 -6.77
N ASN A 109 -35.85 13.27 -6.04
CA ASN A 109 -35.00 13.02 -4.88
C ASN A 109 -34.43 11.59 -4.98
N PRO A 110 -33.35 11.40 -5.76
CA PRO A 110 -32.81 10.09 -6.09
C PRO A 110 -31.96 9.52 -4.95
N HIS A 111 -32.32 8.35 -4.43
CA HIS A 111 -31.67 7.69 -3.29
C HIS A 111 -30.84 6.48 -3.72
N GLY A 112 -31.40 5.27 -3.59
CA GLY A 112 -30.77 4.00 -3.96
C GLY A 112 -30.70 3.78 -5.47
N LEU A 113 -29.68 3.04 -5.92
CA LEU A 113 -29.34 2.92 -7.33
C LEU A 113 -28.96 1.48 -7.73
N SER A 114 -29.54 1.01 -8.82
CA SER A 114 -29.14 -0.25 -9.47
C SER A 114 -29.13 -0.11 -10.98
N TYR A 115 -28.50 -1.05 -11.67
CA TYR A 115 -28.52 -1.12 -13.13
C TYR A 115 -28.83 -2.53 -13.65
N TRP A 116 -29.25 -2.59 -14.91
CA TRP A 116 -29.35 -3.81 -15.70
C TRP A 116 -28.76 -3.56 -17.09
N ILE A 117 -27.91 -4.47 -17.56
CA ILE A 117 -27.39 -4.45 -18.93
C ILE A 117 -28.11 -5.55 -19.69
N ASP A 118 -28.79 -5.15 -20.77
CA ASP A 118 -29.46 -6.08 -21.66
C ASP A 118 -28.44 -6.71 -22.62
N ASN A 119 -28.26 -8.02 -22.52
CA ASN A 119 -27.29 -8.75 -23.33
C ASN A 119 -27.72 -8.88 -24.80
N GLU A 120 -28.99 -8.66 -25.14
CA GLU A 120 -29.49 -8.83 -26.51
C GLU A 120 -29.25 -7.58 -27.37
N ASN A 121 -29.46 -6.39 -26.81
CA ASN A 121 -29.34 -5.13 -27.56
C ASN A 121 -28.28 -4.16 -26.98
N GLY A 122 -27.65 -4.49 -25.85
CA GLY A 122 -26.63 -3.67 -25.21
C GLY A 122 -27.18 -2.50 -24.38
N ASP A 123 -28.50 -2.36 -24.27
CA ASP A 123 -29.12 -1.29 -23.49
C ASP A 123 -28.67 -1.35 -22.04
N THR A 124 -28.38 -0.18 -21.46
CA THR A 124 -28.12 -0.06 -20.01
C THR A 124 -29.27 0.69 -19.37
N LEU A 125 -29.96 0.02 -18.45
CA LEU A 125 -31.07 0.56 -17.70
C LEU A 125 -30.61 0.94 -16.29
N LEU A 126 -30.98 2.12 -15.83
CA LEU A 126 -30.79 2.57 -14.46
C LEU A 126 -32.12 2.53 -13.72
N TYR A 127 -32.12 1.95 -12.52
CA TYR A 127 -33.26 1.85 -11.62
C TYR A 127 -32.96 2.70 -10.39
N ILE A 128 -33.78 3.71 -10.16
CA ILE A 128 -33.48 4.76 -9.19
C ILE A 128 -34.64 4.85 -8.20
N VAL A 129 -34.35 4.61 -6.92
CA VAL A 129 -35.30 4.88 -5.84
C VAL A 129 -35.50 6.38 -5.73
N CYS A 130 -36.75 6.83 -5.73
CA CYS A 130 -37.11 8.24 -5.68
C CYS A 130 -38.10 8.50 -4.54
N HIS A 131 -37.81 9.52 -3.71
CA HIS A 131 -38.67 9.94 -2.60
C HIS A 131 -39.41 11.23 -2.93
N TRP A 132 -40.74 11.17 -2.99
CA TRP A 132 -41.55 12.33 -3.34
C TRP A 132 -42.10 13.04 -2.09
N MET A 133 -42.74 14.19 -2.30
CA MET A 133 -43.55 14.82 -1.25
C MET A 133 -44.60 13.84 -0.71
N ASP A 134 -44.98 14.00 0.56
CA ASP A 134 -45.94 13.13 1.28
C ASP A 134 -45.51 11.66 1.50
N HIS A 135 -44.20 11.38 1.50
CA HIS A 135 -43.65 10.03 1.77
C HIS A 135 -44.09 8.96 0.75
N VAL A 136 -44.36 9.38 -0.48
CA VAL A 136 -44.62 8.46 -1.59
C VAL A 136 -43.29 8.08 -2.21
N ASP A 137 -43.01 6.78 -2.29
CA ASP A 137 -41.80 6.28 -2.93
C ASP A 137 -42.11 5.69 -4.30
N SER A 138 -41.15 5.79 -5.22
CA SER A 138 -41.20 5.10 -6.50
C SER A 138 -39.84 4.59 -6.92
N VAL A 139 -39.84 3.76 -7.97
CA VAL A 139 -38.63 3.42 -8.71
C VAL A 139 -38.78 3.98 -10.12
N ASP A 140 -37.91 4.91 -10.49
CA ASP A 140 -37.85 5.46 -11.83
C ASP A 140 -36.79 4.71 -12.64
N VAL A 141 -37.18 4.29 -13.85
CA VAL A 141 -36.34 3.52 -14.75
C VAL A 141 -35.97 4.38 -15.94
N PHE A 142 -34.67 4.47 -16.20
CA PHE A 142 -34.09 5.26 -17.28
C PHE A 142 -33.26 4.39 -18.21
N LEU A 143 -33.27 4.73 -19.50
CA LEU A 143 -32.27 4.25 -20.45
C LEU A 143 -31.05 5.18 -20.38
N TYR A 144 -29.87 4.63 -20.16
CA TYR A 144 -28.63 5.37 -20.05
C TYR A 144 -27.86 5.37 -21.38
N ASN A 145 -27.53 6.56 -21.86
CA ASN A 145 -26.64 6.75 -22.99
C ASN A 145 -25.22 7.05 -22.45
N PRO A 146 -24.28 6.09 -22.55
CA PRO A 146 -22.93 6.25 -22.03
C PRO A 146 -22.11 7.29 -22.80
N ASN A 147 -22.37 7.51 -24.09
CA ASN A 147 -21.56 8.38 -24.94
C ASN A 147 -21.81 9.87 -24.66
N GLU A 148 -23.05 10.21 -24.30
CA GLU A 148 -23.48 11.59 -24.07
C GLU A 148 -23.62 11.94 -22.58
N PHE A 149 -23.44 10.95 -21.70
CA PHE A 149 -23.80 11.04 -20.29
C PHE A 149 -25.23 11.56 -20.12
N SER A 150 -26.18 10.92 -20.79
CA SER A 150 -27.59 11.31 -20.78
C SER A 150 -28.50 10.14 -20.41
N VAL A 151 -29.70 10.45 -19.92
CA VAL A 151 -30.74 9.49 -19.56
C VAL A 151 -32.08 9.85 -20.17
N THR A 152 -32.74 8.84 -20.70
CA THR A 152 -34.11 8.88 -21.23
C THR A 152 -35.04 8.22 -20.23
N PHE A 153 -36.08 8.92 -19.79
CA PHE A 153 -37.05 8.36 -18.87
C PHE A 153 -37.90 7.31 -19.57
N LEU A 154 -38.00 6.11 -18.98
CA LEU A 154 -38.81 5.03 -19.53
C LEU A 154 -40.11 4.86 -18.75
N LYS A 155 -40.02 4.73 -17.42
CA LYS A 155 -41.18 4.39 -16.60
C LYS A 155 -40.96 4.66 -15.12
N ARG A 156 -42.03 5.05 -14.44
CA ARG A 156 -42.15 5.09 -12.98
C ARG A 156 -42.90 3.88 -12.47
N VAL A 157 -42.37 3.24 -11.43
CA VAL A 157 -42.97 2.09 -10.74
C VAL A 157 -43.42 2.54 -9.35
N SER A 158 -44.72 2.48 -9.12
CA SER A 158 -45.35 2.78 -7.82
C SER A 158 -46.32 1.66 -7.47
N HIS A 159 -46.35 1.24 -6.21
CA HIS A 159 -47.21 0.17 -5.72
C HIS A 159 -47.40 0.32 -4.20
N PRO A 160 -48.51 -0.14 -3.59
CA PRO A 160 -48.69 -0.05 -2.14
C PRO A 160 -47.61 -0.72 -1.28
N LEU A 161 -46.89 -1.69 -1.85
CA LEU A 161 -45.75 -2.35 -1.21
C LEU A 161 -44.42 -1.61 -1.41
N VAL A 162 -44.37 -0.63 -2.32
CA VAL A 162 -43.22 0.24 -2.55
C VAL A 162 -43.37 1.43 -1.62
N HIS A 163 -42.75 1.36 -0.45
CA HIS A 163 -42.83 2.39 0.58
C HIS A 163 -41.58 2.34 1.47
N GLU A 164 -41.12 3.50 1.92
CA GLU A 164 -39.89 3.64 2.71
C GLU A 164 -38.76 2.79 2.12
N LEU A 165 -38.55 2.92 0.80
CA LEU A 165 -37.48 2.25 0.09
C LEU A 165 -36.13 2.77 0.57
N ASN A 166 -35.11 1.93 0.51
CA ASN A 166 -33.74 2.38 0.74
C ASN A 166 -32.82 2.03 -0.42
N ASN A 167 -32.62 0.74 -0.66
CA ASN A 167 -31.79 0.26 -1.76
C ASN A 167 -32.53 -0.79 -2.63
N ILE A 168 -32.01 -1.00 -3.83
CA ILE A 168 -32.64 -1.75 -4.91
C ILE A 168 -31.59 -2.63 -5.62
N VAL A 169 -32.03 -3.78 -6.14
CA VAL A 169 -31.23 -4.61 -7.05
C VAL A 169 -32.07 -5.10 -8.22
N ALA A 170 -31.66 -4.74 -9.44
CA ALA A 170 -32.27 -5.22 -10.67
C ALA A 170 -31.78 -6.64 -11.00
N VAL A 171 -32.73 -7.55 -11.25
CA VAL A 171 -32.46 -8.96 -11.56
C VAL A 171 -32.83 -9.32 -12.99
N SER A 172 -33.60 -8.47 -13.68
CA SER A 172 -33.81 -8.51 -15.13
C SER A 172 -34.25 -7.14 -15.65
N ARG A 173 -34.48 -7.02 -16.97
CA ARG A 173 -35.03 -5.81 -17.62
C ARG A 173 -36.35 -5.33 -17.00
N HIS A 174 -37.11 -6.23 -16.37
CA HIS A 174 -38.44 -5.91 -15.85
C HIS A 174 -38.63 -6.28 -14.39
N GLU A 175 -37.60 -6.78 -13.71
CA GLU A 175 -37.74 -7.34 -12.37
C GLU A 175 -36.65 -6.81 -11.45
N PHE A 176 -37.04 -6.45 -10.24
CA PHE A 176 -36.12 -6.01 -9.20
C PHE A 176 -36.60 -6.43 -7.82
N TYR A 177 -35.65 -6.45 -6.89
CA TYR A 177 -35.90 -6.51 -5.46
C TYR A 177 -35.53 -5.19 -4.80
N ALA A 178 -36.25 -4.78 -3.76
CA ALA A 178 -35.95 -3.57 -3.02
C ALA A 178 -36.21 -3.76 -1.52
N THR A 179 -35.55 -2.96 -0.69
CA THR A 179 -35.66 -3.02 0.77
C THR A 179 -36.57 -1.92 1.30
N ASN A 180 -37.56 -2.31 2.12
CA ASN A 180 -38.38 -1.36 2.87
C ASN A 180 -37.78 -1.20 4.27
N TRP A 181 -37.17 -0.05 4.55
CA TRP A 181 -36.36 0.17 5.75
C TRP A 181 -37.16 0.51 7.01
N LYS A 182 -38.46 0.79 6.86
CA LYS A 182 -39.41 0.97 7.96
C LYS A 182 -40.74 0.27 7.66
N TYR A 183 -41.36 -0.25 8.70
CA TYR A 183 -42.73 -0.76 8.62
C TYR A 183 -43.77 0.33 8.93
N PHE A 184 -43.55 1.14 9.97
CA PHE A 184 -44.50 2.17 10.37
C PHE A 184 -44.22 3.53 9.72
N ASN A 185 -45.25 4.14 9.12
CA ASN A 185 -45.17 5.50 8.59
C ASN A 185 -45.26 6.60 9.68
N SER A 186 -45.71 6.25 10.89
CA SER A 186 -45.76 7.20 12.01
C SER A 186 -44.36 7.46 12.56
N LYS A 187 -43.98 8.73 12.75
CA LYS A 187 -42.69 9.13 13.34
C LYS A 187 -42.45 8.51 14.72
N ILE A 188 -43.50 8.35 15.53
CA ILE A 188 -43.38 7.78 16.87
C ILE A 188 -43.21 6.27 16.80
N LEU A 189 -44.05 5.60 16.00
CA LEU A 189 -44.01 4.14 15.87
C LEU A 189 -42.75 3.67 15.16
N SER A 190 -42.26 4.38 14.15
CA SER A 190 -40.98 4.10 13.49
C SER A 190 -39.79 4.29 14.43
N ARG A 191 -39.79 5.32 15.30
CA ARG A 191 -38.76 5.44 16.34
C ARG A 191 -38.82 4.28 17.33
N LEU A 192 -40.02 3.86 17.74
CA LEU A 192 -40.18 2.69 18.60
C LEU A 192 -39.73 1.39 17.91
N GLU A 193 -40.02 1.22 16.63
CA GLU A 193 -39.56 0.10 15.80
C GLU A 193 -38.03 -0.01 15.83
N GLN A 194 -37.32 1.11 15.67
CA GLN A 194 -35.85 1.16 15.72
C GLN A 194 -35.29 0.92 17.13
N ILE A 195 -35.84 1.58 18.16
CA ILE A 195 -35.39 1.44 19.56
C ILE A 195 -35.62 0.01 20.07
N LEU A 196 -36.75 -0.58 19.71
CA LEU A 196 -37.12 -1.95 20.10
C LEU A 196 -36.58 -3.01 19.14
N GLN A 197 -35.88 -2.61 18.07
CA GLN A 197 -35.31 -3.47 17.03
C GLN A 197 -36.32 -4.51 16.50
N LEU A 198 -37.54 -4.05 16.22
CA LEU A 198 -38.62 -4.93 15.78
C LEU A 198 -38.32 -5.45 14.35
N PRO A 199 -38.47 -6.77 14.10
CA PRO A 199 -38.10 -7.39 12.83
C PRO A 199 -39.23 -7.27 11.79
N PHE A 200 -39.73 -6.07 11.53
CA PHE A 200 -40.89 -5.84 10.66
C PHE A 200 -40.53 -5.41 9.23
N ASN A 201 -39.24 -5.21 8.95
CA ASN A 201 -38.79 -4.80 7.63
C ASN A 201 -38.93 -5.94 6.62
N THR A 202 -39.10 -5.55 5.36
CA THR A 202 -39.38 -6.48 4.28
C THR A 202 -38.49 -6.22 3.07
N ILE A 203 -38.25 -7.28 2.30
CA ILE A 203 -37.75 -7.18 0.93
C ILE A 203 -38.95 -7.41 0.02
N ILE A 204 -39.16 -6.51 -0.92
CA ILE A 204 -40.20 -6.65 -1.93
C ILE A 204 -39.59 -7.10 -3.25
N TYR A 205 -40.39 -7.82 -4.03
CA TYR A 205 -40.13 -8.12 -5.43
C TYR A 205 -41.17 -7.39 -6.27
N CYS A 206 -40.75 -6.78 -7.38
CA CYS A 206 -41.65 -6.13 -8.32
C CYS A 206 -41.35 -6.54 -9.76
N ASN A 207 -42.42 -6.81 -10.53
CA ASN A 207 -42.39 -7.03 -11.96
C ASN A 207 -43.07 -5.85 -12.68
N ILE A 208 -42.30 -5.15 -13.50
CA ILE A 208 -42.70 -3.91 -14.20
C ILE A 208 -43.66 -4.19 -15.35
N LYS A 209 -43.56 -5.37 -15.97
CA LYS A 209 -44.38 -5.76 -17.12
C LYS A 209 -45.81 -5.99 -16.67
N ASP A 210 -45.98 -6.76 -15.59
CA ASP A 210 -47.29 -7.14 -15.06
C ASP A 210 -47.80 -6.16 -13.99
N LYS A 211 -47.00 -5.13 -13.66
CA LYS A 211 -47.28 -4.12 -12.61
C LYS A 211 -47.63 -4.75 -11.26
N SER A 212 -47.00 -5.87 -10.94
CA SER A 212 -47.24 -6.64 -9.73
C SER A 212 -46.05 -6.55 -8.78
N CYS A 213 -46.32 -6.48 -7.49
CA CYS A 213 -45.30 -6.63 -6.46
C CYS A 213 -45.77 -7.61 -5.38
N LEU A 214 -44.81 -8.28 -4.73
CA LEU A 214 -45.05 -9.16 -3.59
C LEU A 214 -43.98 -8.95 -2.51
N THR A 215 -44.31 -9.34 -1.29
CA THR A 215 -43.34 -9.41 -0.19
C THR A 215 -42.50 -10.67 -0.35
N ALA A 216 -41.21 -10.50 -0.66
CA ALA A 216 -40.29 -11.58 -0.97
C ALA A 216 -39.60 -12.15 0.27
N ALA A 217 -39.29 -11.31 1.27
CA ALA A 217 -38.78 -11.72 2.58
C ALA A 217 -39.32 -10.80 3.70
N THR A 218 -39.36 -11.32 4.93
CA THR A 218 -39.78 -10.60 6.14
C THR A 218 -38.86 -10.97 7.32
N GLY A 219 -39.03 -10.33 8.47
CA GLY A 219 -38.26 -10.67 9.67
C GLY A 219 -36.91 -9.95 9.78
N LEU A 220 -36.70 -8.93 8.97
CA LEU A 220 -35.45 -8.15 8.95
C LEU A 220 -35.55 -6.97 9.93
N ARG A 221 -34.41 -6.55 10.50
CA ARG A 221 -34.32 -5.42 11.43
C ARG A 221 -33.52 -4.28 10.82
N SER A 222 -34.20 -3.19 10.47
CA SER A 222 -33.63 -2.03 9.75
C SER A 222 -32.90 -2.49 8.49
N CYS A 223 -33.62 -3.18 7.60
CA CYS A 223 -33.03 -3.67 6.36
C CYS A 223 -32.60 -2.51 5.48
N ASN A 224 -31.34 -2.52 5.03
CA ASN A 224 -30.79 -1.46 4.21
C ASN A 224 -30.21 -2.00 2.89
N GLY A 225 -28.92 -2.34 2.86
CA GLY A 225 -28.23 -2.80 1.67
C GLY A 225 -28.77 -4.11 1.09
N ILE A 226 -28.94 -4.12 -0.23
CA ILE A 226 -29.32 -5.29 -1.03
C ILE A 226 -28.50 -5.34 -2.30
N ASN A 227 -28.04 -6.53 -2.69
CA ASN A 227 -27.36 -6.75 -3.96
C ASN A 227 -27.53 -8.22 -4.41
N LYS A 228 -26.99 -8.59 -5.57
CA LYS A 228 -27.02 -9.98 -6.07
C LYS A 228 -25.62 -10.53 -6.23
N SER A 229 -25.47 -11.85 -6.09
CA SER A 229 -24.22 -12.52 -6.42
C SER A 229 -23.86 -12.33 -7.89
N ARG A 230 -22.56 -12.45 -8.22
CA ARG A 230 -22.04 -12.27 -9.58
C ARG A 230 -22.71 -13.23 -10.57
N ASN A 231 -22.99 -14.46 -10.15
CA ASN A 231 -23.74 -15.44 -10.95
C ASN A 231 -25.28 -15.30 -10.88
N GLY A 232 -25.81 -14.34 -10.12
CA GLY A 232 -27.25 -14.11 -9.93
C GLY A 232 -27.99 -15.18 -9.12
N LYS A 233 -27.28 -16.19 -8.58
CA LYS A 233 -27.85 -17.30 -7.80
C LYS A 233 -28.41 -16.86 -6.45
N PHE A 234 -27.80 -15.85 -5.84
CA PHE A 234 -28.16 -15.37 -4.51
C PHE A 234 -28.54 -13.89 -4.54
N ILE A 235 -29.49 -13.52 -3.69
CA ILE A 235 -29.74 -12.13 -3.30
C ILE A 235 -29.11 -11.95 -1.91
N TYR A 236 -28.17 -11.03 -1.79
CA TYR A 236 -27.58 -10.62 -0.52
C TYR A 236 -28.35 -9.45 0.04
N ALA A 237 -28.72 -9.52 1.32
CA ALA A 237 -29.32 -8.39 2.01
C ALA A 237 -28.83 -8.30 3.46
N THR A 238 -28.86 -7.10 4.02
CA THR A 238 -28.50 -6.85 5.42
C THR A 238 -29.73 -6.70 6.31
N SER A 239 -29.68 -7.29 7.49
CA SER A 239 -30.53 -6.93 8.63
C SER A 239 -29.64 -6.05 9.51
N SER A 240 -29.58 -4.75 9.24
CA SER A 240 -28.47 -3.90 9.72
C SER A 240 -28.42 -3.79 11.25
N LEU A 241 -29.56 -3.60 11.92
CA LEU A 241 -29.62 -3.66 13.39
C LEU A 241 -29.51 -5.11 13.90
N GLY A 242 -29.97 -6.06 13.09
CA GLY A 242 -29.80 -7.51 13.29
C GLY A 242 -28.36 -7.99 13.14
N GLY A 243 -27.45 -7.19 12.57
CA GLY A 243 -26.02 -7.50 12.41
C GLY A 243 -25.82 -8.78 11.61
N GLU A 244 -26.69 -8.99 10.64
CA GLU A 244 -26.72 -10.19 9.81
C GLU A 244 -26.56 -9.77 8.36
N LEU A 245 -25.66 -10.47 7.66
CA LEU A 245 -25.61 -10.51 6.22
C LEU A 245 -26.21 -11.84 5.78
N ILE A 246 -27.28 -11.76 5.00
CA ILE A 246 -28.12 -12.91 4.65
C ILE A 246 -28.02 -13.15 3.16
N ALA A 247 -27.70 -14.38 2.78
CA ALA A 247 -27.78 -14.87 1.42
C ALA A 247 -29.11 -15.59 1.22
N TYR A 248 -29.91 -15.10 0.29
CA TYR A 248 -31.20 -15.69 -0.09
C TYR A 248 -31.09 -16.43 -1.43
N LYS A 249 -31.72 -17.60 -1.51
CA LYS A 249 -32.03 -18.27 -2.78
C LYS A 249 -33.36 -17.74 -3.32
N ARG A 250 -33.41 -17.44 -4.61
CA ARG A 250 -34.65 -17.05 -5.30
C ARG A 250 -35.48 -18.30 -5.62
N LEU A 251 -36.71 -18.32 -5.14
CA LEU A 251 -37.68 -19.38 -5.42
C LEU A 251 -38.40 -19.15 -6.76
N GLN A 252 -39.09 -20.17 -7.26
CA GLN A 252 -39.85 -20.09 -8.52
C GLN A 252 -40.98 -19.05 -8.49
N ASP A 253 -41.54 -18.78 -7.31
CA ASP A 253 -42.57 -17.74 -7.09
C ASP A 253 -41.97 -16.35 -6.81
N ASN A 254 -40.64 -16.19 -7.00
CA ASN A 254 -39.85 -15.00 -6.72
C ASN A 254 -39.74 -14.60 -5.24
N LYS A 255 -40.23 -15.42 -4.30
CA LYS A 255 -39.88 -15.26 -2.89
C LYS A 255 -38.44 -15.63 -2.62
N LEU A 256 -37.95 -15.21 -1.46
CA LEU A 256 -36.58 -15.40 -1.02
C LEU A 256 -36.54 -16.36 0.17
N GLU A 257 -35.75 -17.43 0.04
CA GLU A 257 -35.50 -18.39 1.11
C GLU A 257 -34.07 -18.19 1.65
N ILE A 258 -33.91 -18.18 2.97
CA ILE A 258 -32.59 -18.02 3.59
C ILE A 258 -31.74 -19.25 3.27
N ALA A 259 -30.64 -19.03 2.54
CA ALA A 259 -29.65 -20.07 2.26
C ALA A 259 -28.58 -20.11 3.36
N GLN A 260 -28.09 -18.93 3.76
CA GLN A 260 -27.09 -18.81 4.81
C GLN A 260 -27.13 -17.41 5.43
N THR A 261 -26.86 -17.34 6.72
CA THR A 261 -26.65 -16.09 7.44
C THR A 261 -25.25 -16.06 8.02
N THR A 262 -24.54 -14.94 7.86
CA THR A 262 -23.29 -14.66 8.58
C THR A 262 -23.46 -13.40 9.41
N HIS A 263 -22.69 -13.29 10.48
CA HIS A 263 -22.84 -12.22 11.46
C HIS A 263 -21.80 -11.11 11.25
N ILE A 264 -22.28 -9.88 11.11
CA ILE A 264 -21.47 -8.66 11.05
C ILE A 264 -21.86 -7.80 12.26
N PRO A 265 -21.02 -7.69 13.30
CA PRO A 265 -21.39 -7.10 14.59
C PRO A 265 -21.52 -5.56 14.57
N ILE A 266 -21.69 -4.95 13.41
CA ILE A 266 -21.73 -3.50 13.19
C ILE A 266 -22.81 -3.18 12.15
N TYR A 267 -23.44 -2.00 12.25
CA TYR A 267 -24.50 -1.57 11.33
C TYR A 267 -23.97 -1.43 9.90
N VAL A 268 -24.51 -2.23 8.99
CA VAL A 268 -24.18 -2.16 7.55
C VAL A 268 -25.19 -1.29 6.84
N ASP A 269 -24.72 -0.32 6.07
CA ASP A 269 -25.56 0.56 5.27
C ASP A 269 -25.82 -0.07 3.90
N ASN A 270 -24.96 0.17 2.90
CA ASN A 270 -25.07 -0.44 1.58
C ASN A 270 -24.08 -1.58 1.33
N LEU A 271 -24.44 -2.44 0.37
CA LEU A 271 -23.66 -3.56 -0.13
C LEU A 271 -23.31 -3.36 -1.61
N SER A 272 -22.06 -3.59 -1.97
CA SER A 272 -21.68 -3.81 -3.36
C SER A 272 -21.01 -5.15 -3.54
N VAL A 273 -21.12 -5.69 -4.75
CA VAL A 273 -20.55 -6.98 -5.14
C VAL A 273 -19.58 -6.74 -6.28
N ASP A 274 -18.34 -7.17 -6.10
CA ASP A 274 -17.31 -7.06 -7.12
C ASP A 274 -17.59 -8.07 -8.25
N ILE A 275 -17.62 -7.58 -9.49
CA ILE A 275 -18.10 -8.38 -10.63
C ILE A 275 -17.16 -9.52 -11.02
N VAL A 276 -15.87 -9.44 -10.64
CA VAL A 276 -14.85 -10.41 -11.07
C VAL A 276 -14.68 -11.48 -10.00
N THR A 277 -14.54 -11.08 -8.74
CA THR A 277 -14.28 -11.97 -7.61
C THR A 277 -15.57 -12.52 -7.01
N GLY A 278 -16.67 -11.75 -7.07
CA GLY A 278 -17.91 -12.04 -6.36
C GLY A 278 -17.91 -11.55 -4.90
N ASP A 279 -16.80 -10.99 -4.42
CA ASP A 279 -16.65 -10.51 -3.04
C ASP A 279 -17.57 -9.33 -2.72
N ILE A 280 -17.96 -9.25 -1.45
CA ILE A 280 -18.87 -8.21 -0.95
C ILE A 280 -18.07 -7.10 -0.29
N TRP A 281 -18.42 -5.86 -0.64
CA TRP A 281 -17.91 -4.64 -0.02
C TRP A 281 -19.06 -3.95 0.71
N ALA A 282 -18.95 -3.87 2.03
CA ALA A 282 -19.99 -3.35 2.90
C ALA A 282 -19.57 -1.98 3.46
N ALA A 283 -20.43 -0.97 3.25
CA ALA A 283 -20.37 0.30 3.94
C ALA A 283 -20.90 0.13 5.36
N VAL A 284 -20.17 0.60 6.36
CA VAL A 284 -20.47 0.35 7.77
C VAL A 284 -20.43 1.63 8.58
N LEU A 285 -21.48 1.83 9.39
CA LEU A 285 -21.62 2.97 10.29
C LEU A 285 -21.09 2.60 11.68
N VAL A 286 -20.16 3.40 12.17
CA VAL A 286 -19.50 3.20 13.47
C VAL A 286 -20.02 4.26 14.45
N LYS A 287 -20.24 3.86 15.71
CA LYS A 287 -20.84 4.71 16.76
C LYS A 287 -22.20 5.30 16.35
N CYS A 288 -23.13 4.45 15.98
CA CYS A 288 -24.42 4.85 15.42
C CYS A 288 -25.26 5.79 16.33
N LEU A 289 -25.02 5.81 17.65
CA LEU A 289 -25.70 6.77 18.56
C LEU A 289 -25.24 8.22 18.38
N GLU A 290 -24.04 8.45 17.85
CA GLU A 290 -23.52 9.80 17.57
C GLU A 290 -24.13 10.39 16.28
N MET A 291 -24.88 9.61 15.48
CA MET A 291 -25.52 10.08 14.25
C MET A 291 -26.59 11.14 14.48
N GLU A 292 -27.37 11.07 15.57
CA GLU A 292 -28.35 12.13 15.86
C GLU A 292 -27.68 13.49 16.09
N GLU A 293 -26.48 13.49 16.66
CA GLU A 293 -25.69 14.71 16.87
C GLU A 293 -25.12 15.21 15.54
N TYR A 294 -24.71 14.30 14.65
CA TYR A 294 -24.31 14.62 13.28
C TYR A 294 -25.43 15.26 12.45
N PHE A 295 -26.65 14.70 12.48
CA PHE A 295 -27.78 15.26 11.73
C PHE A 295 -28.20 16.66 12.25
N LYS A 296 -27.97 16.95 13.54
CA LYS A 296 -28.18 18.30 14.10
C LYS A 296 -27.03 19.24 13.78
N ASN A 297 -25.79 18.74 13.84
CA ASN A 297 -24.57 19.47 13.58
C ASN A 297 -23.67 18.69 12.62
N HIS A 298 -23.80 19.01 11.35
CA HIS A 298 -23.08 18.40 10.25
C HIS A 298 -21.55 18.61 10.27
N SER A 299 -21.04 19.48 11.15
CA SER A 299 -19.60 19.61 11.41
C SER A 299 -19.06 18.57 12.39
N TYR A 300 -19.94 17.80 13.03
CA TYR A 300 -19.56 16.72 13.94
C TYR A 300 -18.92 15.56 13.15
N PRO A 301 -17.68 15.16 13.45
CA PRO A 301 -17.06 14.04 12.76
C PRO A 301 -17.67 12.72 13.22
N ILE A 302 -18.34 12.00 12.31
CA ILE A 302 -18.72 10.60 12.54
C ILE A 302 -17.74 9.66 11.83
N PRO A 303 -17.33 8.58 12.51
CA PRO A 303 -16.43 7.62 11.93
C PRO A 303 -17.13 6.71 10.93
N SER A 304 -16.45 6.41 9.85
CA SER A 304 -16.95 5.51 8.82
C SER A 304 -15.99 4.38 8.54
N GLN A 305 -16.53 3.24 8.11
CA GLN A 305 -15.78 2.00 7.94
C GLN A 305 -16.24 1.25 6.68
N THR A 306 -15.30 0.60 6.00
CA THR A 306 -15.58 -0.33 4.90
C THR A 306 -15.04 -1.71 5.26
N LEU A 307 -15.90 -2.72 5.10
CA LEU A 307 -15.54 -4.13 5.25
C LEU A 307 -15.48 -4.80 3.88
N HIS A 308 -14.40 -5.55 3.64
CA HIS A 308 -14.30 -6.50 2.54
C HIS A 308 -14.60 -7.90 3.08
N ILE A 309 -15.53 -8.58 2.44
CA ILE A 309 -16.05 -9.88 2.88
C ILE A 309 -15.85 -10.85 1.72
N THR A 310 -14.95 -11.81 1.92
CA THR A 310 -14.67 -12.82 0.89
C THR A 310 -15.83 -13.81 0.82
N VAL A 311 -16.38 -14.04 -0.37
CA VAL A 311 -17.47 -15.01 -0.57
C VAL A 311 -17.16 -15.94 -1.73
N ASN A 312 -17.76 -17.13 -1.71
CA ASN A 312 -17.68 -18.05 -2.83
C ASN A 312 -19.11 -18.36 -3.33
N ASP A 313 -19.56 -17.58 -4.30
CA ASP A 313 -20.92 -17.65 -4.83
C ASP A 313 -21.20 -18.88 -5.71
N GLU A 314 -20.18 -19.69 -6.01
CA GLU A 314 -20.32 -20.97 -6.71
C GLU A 314 -20.83 -22.08 -5.78
N LEU A 315 -20.50 -21.99 -4.49
CA LEU A 315 -20.93 -22.97 -3.49
C LEU A 315 -22.44 -22.90 -3.22
N GLU A 316 -22.94 -23.93 -2.55
CA GLU A 316 -24.32 -23.91 -2.05
C GLU A 316 -24.51 -22.92 -0.89
N PHE A 317 -23.45 -22.73 -0.10
CA PHE A 317 -23.39 -21.83 1.06
C PHE A 317 -22.27 -20.79 0.84
N PRO A 318 -22.60 -19.56 0.43
CA PRO A 318 -21.62 -18.61 -0.09
C PRO A 318 -20.66 -18.02 0.96
N PHE A 319 -21.00 -18.13 2.25
CA PHE A 319 -20.20 -17.61 3.36
C PHE A 319 -19.27 -18.66 4.00
N THR A 320 -18.97 -19.74 3.29
CA THR A 320 -18.04 -20.77 3.76
C THR A 320 -16.60 -20.26 3.71
N ASN A 321 -15.86 -20.33 4.82
CA ASN A 321 -14.50 -19.76 4.97
C ASN A 321 -14.42 -18.24 4.71
N THR A 322 -15.53 -17.52 4.93
CA THR A 322 -15.55 -16.06 4.78
C THR A 322 -14.58 -15.39 5.74
N LYS A 323 -13.72 -14.55 5.18
CA LYS A 323 -12.86 -13.63 5.89
C LYS A 323 -13.43 -12.23 5.76
N THR A 324 -13.61 -11.58 6.90
CA THR A 324 -13.99 -10.17 6.96
C THR A 324 -12.76 -9.35 7.27
N GLU A 325 -12.37 -8.47 6.34
CA GLU A 325 -11.24 -7.57 6.48
C GLU A 325 -11.73 -6.12 6.56
N GLN A 326 -11.24 -5.37 7.55
CA GLN A 326 -11.43 -3.94 7.57
C GLN A 326 -10.47 -3.30 6.57
N ILE A 327 -11.00 -2.57 5.59
CA ILE A 327 -10.19 -1.94 4.53
C ILE A 327 -10.02 -0.44 4.75
N PHE A 328 -11.07 0.23 5.22
CA PHE A 328 -11.09 1.65 5.51
C PHE A 328 -11.71 1.88 6.90
N GLN A 329 -11.13 2.80 7.66
CA GLN A 329 -11.77 3.40 8.82
C GLN A 329 -11.21 4.80 9.05
N SER A 330 -12.06 5.82 9.17
CA SER A 330 -11.60 7.18 9.48
C SER A 330 -12.57 7.93 10.36
N THR A 331 -12.05 8.80 11.23
CA THR A 331 -12.80 9.77 12.05
C THR A 331 -12.96 11.12 11.35
N THR A 332 -12.25 11.38 10.25
CA THR A 332 -12.13 12.73 9.67
C THR A 332 -12.97 12.97 8.42
N HIS A 333 -13.54 11.90 7.82
CA HIS A 333 -14.06 11.93 6.45
C HIS A 333 -15.60 11.92 6.32
N GLY A 334 -16.37 11.77 7.41
CA GLY A 334 -17.85 11.72 7.39
C GLY A 334 -18.42 10.30 7.32
N ALA A 335 -19.75 10.13 7.26
CA ALA A 335 -20.42 8.82 7.17
C ALA A 335 -20.25 8.18 5.78
N ILE A 336 -19.85 6.92 5.70
CA ILE A 336 -19.86 6.19 4.40
C ILE A 336 -21.28 5.69 4.17
N SER A 337 -21.90 6.07 3.06
CA SER A 337 -23.17 5.52 2.60
C SER A 337 -22.97 4.28 1.70
N THR A 338 -21.98 4.29 0.80
CA THR A 338 -21.69 3.16 -0.11
C THR A 338 -20.18 2.94 -0.32
N SER A 339 -19.74 1.69 -0.48
CA SER A 339 -18.34 1.36 -0.81
C SER A 339 -18.28 0.42 -2.00
N LEU A 340 -17.45 0.74 -3.00
CA LEU A 340 -17.27 -0.06 -4.23
C LEU A 340 -15.80 -0.44 -4.43
N TYR A 341 -15.58 -1.62 -5.00
CA TYR A 341 -14.30 -2.04 -5.52
C TYR A 341 -14.46 -2.57 -6.94
N ASN A 342 -13.53 -2.17 -7.81
CA ASN A 342 -13.44 -2.63 -9.18
C ASN A 342 -12.11 -3.37 -9.37
N SER A 343 -12.16 -4.69 -9.21
CA SER A 343 -11.02 -5.57 -9.43
C SER A 343 -10.52 -5.60 -10.88
N SER A 344 -11.38 -5.38 -11.88
CA SER A 344 -11.00 -5.37 -13.32
C SER A 344 -9.97 -4.28 -13.64
N HIS A 345 -9.99 -3.16 -12.91
CA HIS A 345 -9.07 -2.03 -13.10
C HIS A 345 -8.19 -1.74 -11.88
N ALA A 346 -8.22 -2.64 -10.87
CA ALA A 346 -7.53 -2.47 -9.60
C ALA A 346 -7.78 -1.10 -8.92
N SER A 347 -9.00 -0.58 -9.03
CA SER A 347 -9.42 0.71 -8.47
C SER A 347 -10.48 0.50 -7.37
N THR A 348 -10.29 1.14 -6.21
CA THR A 348 -11.29 1.15 -5.13
C THR A 348 -12.01 2.50 -5.20
N VAL A 349 -13.33 2.50 -5.34
CA VAL A 349 -14.13 3.73 -5.27
C VAL A 349 -14.89 3.70 -3.95
N LEU A 350 -14.35 4.39 -2.94
CA LEU A 350 -15.04 4.57 -1.66
C LEU A 350 -15.95 5.79 -1.78
N HIS A 351 -17.26 5.63 -1.67
CA HIS A 351 -18.18 6.77 -1.66
C HIS A 351 -18.48 7.19 -0.22
N ILE A 352 -17.86 8.28 0.20
CA ILE A 352 -17.99 8.80 1.57
C ILE A 352 -18.95 9.98 1.55
N GLN A 353 -20.07 9.86 2.26
CA GLN A 353 -21.08 10.90 2.37
C GLN A 353 -20.73 11.91 3.47
N ARG A 354 -20.79 13.20 3.13
CA ARG A 354 -20.69 14.30 4.10
C ARG A 354 -21.84 15.27 3.84
N MET A 355 -22.95 15.12 4.57
CA MET A 355 -24.06 16.08 4.54
C MET A 355 -23.61 17.41 5.18
N SER A 356 -23.98 18.57 4.59
CA SER A 356 -23.67 19.91 5.10
C SER A 356 -24.79 20.91 4.77
N VAL A 357 -25.09 21.83 5.70
CA VAL A 357 -26.18 22.82 5.64
C VAL A 357 -25.67 24.15 5.05
N SER A 358 -25.37 24.23 3.75
CA SER A 358 -25.31 25.49 2.94
C SER A 358 -24.69 25.24 1.55
N PRO A 359 -24.94 26.09 0.53
CA PRO A 359 -24.67 25.83 -0.90
C PRO A 359 -23.18 25.74 -1.31
N THR A 360 -22.28 25.64 -0.35
CA THR A 360 -20.84 25.62 -0.57
C THR A 360 -20.24 24.61 0.38
N THR A 361 -20.16 23.34 0.01
CA THR A 361 -19.31 22.39 0.75
C THR A 361 -18.88 21.17 -0.06
N THR A 362 -17.79 20.61 0.44
CA THR A 362 -16.85 19.59 -0.05
C THR A 362 -17.34 18.16 0.10
N VAL A 363 -17.05 17.28 -0.86
CA VAL A 363 -17.34 15.83 -0.83
C VAL A 363 -16.07 15.02 -1.14
N GLU A 364 -15.89 13.87 -0.47
CA GLU A 364 -14.61 13.16 -0.30
C GLU A 364 -14.57 11.75 -0.93
N ALA A 365 -13.37 11.37 -1.38
CA ALA A 365 -12.84 10.07 -1.83
C ALA A 365 -13.25 9.51 -3.22
N SER A 366 -12.30 9.53 -4.15
CA SER A 366 -12.04 8.48 -5.15
C SER A 366 -10.58 8.04 -5.00
N CYS A 367 -10.32 6.72 -5.07
CA CYS A 367 -8.96 6.20 -5.00
C CYS A 367 -8.57 5.62 -6.37
N SER A 368 -7.90 6.43 -7.19
CA SER A 368 -7.26 5.94 -8.43
C SER A 368 -5.93 5.23 -8.12
N PRO A 369 -5.59 4.17 -8.87
CA PRO A 369 -4.28 3.53 -8.79
C PRO A 369 -3.16 4.43 -9.34
N ILE A 370 -1.93 4.05 -9.00
CA ILE A 370 -0.68 4.55 -9.59
C ILE A 370 -0.72 4.24 -11.10
N PRO A 371 -0.40 5.18 -12.00
CA PRO A 371 -0.65 5.03 -13.44
C PRO A 371 0.10 3.84 -14.03
N ALA A 372 -0.61 3.04 -14.83
CA ALA A 372 0.00 2.11 -15.77
C ALA A 372 0.44 2.91 -17.00
N SER A 373 1.74 2.90 -17.29
CA SER A 373 2.30 3.46 -18.52
C SER A 373 1.65 2.81 -19.74
N SER A 374 0.93 3.60 -20.54
CA SER A 374 0.33 3.23 -21.81
C SER A 374 1.39 3.13 -22.90
N GLY A 375 2.03 1.96 -23.02
CA GLY A 375 2.76 1.55 -24.22
C GLY A 375 1.82 0.77 -25.14
N GLY A 376 1.47 1.35 -26.29
CA GLY A 376 0.60 0.71 -27.28
C GLY A 376 1.15 -0.65 -27.75
N ALA A 377 0.34 -1.69 -27.59
CA ALA A 377 0.54 -2.99 -28.24
C ALA A 377 -0.58 -3.18 -29.27
N SER A 378 -0.17 -3.33 -30.52
CA SER A 378 -1.01 -3.62 -31.67
C SER A 378 -1.78 -4.95 -31.50
N ASN A 379 -3.01 -4.95 -32.01
CA ASN A 379 -3.89 -6.11 -32.15
C ASN A 379 -3.17 -7.34 -32.73
N LEU A 380 -2.99 -8.38 -31.91
CA LEU A 380 -2.81 -9.77 -32.35
C LEU A 380 -3.57 -10.68 -31.36
N GLY A 381 -4.44 -11.53 -31.91
CA GLY A 381 -5.34 -12.43 -31.16
C GLY A 381 -4.64 -13.54 -30.37
N PRO A 382 -5.39 -14.32 -29.58
CA PRO A 382 -4.84 -15.20 -28.55
C PRO A 382 -4.31 -16.50 -29.15
N ALA A 383 -2.99 -16.59 -29.27
CA ALA A 383 -2.27 -17.86 -29.44
C ALA A 383 -1.26 -18.00 -28.28
N SER A 384 -1.61 -18.85 -27.30
CA SER A 384 -0.71 -19.60 -26.41
C SER A 384 0.64 -18.96 -26.01
N LEU A 385 0.63 -17.89 -25.22
CA LEU A 385 1.79 -17.50 -24.41
C LEU A 385 1.56 -17.98 -22.98
N GLY A 386 2.35 -18.96 -22.54
CA GLY A 386 2.25 -19.56 -21.21
C GLY A 386 2.37 -18.50 -20.10
N ARG A 387 1.52 -18.61 -19.07
CA ARG A 387 1.60 -17.76 -17.88
C ARG A 387 2.98 -17.92 -17.23
N ILE A 388 3.65 -16.80 -16.92
CA ILE A 388 4.98 -16.78 -16.29
C ILE A 388 4.93 -17.49 -14.93
N LYS A 389 5.91 -18.37 -14.69
CA LYS A 389 6.04 -19.18 -13.48
C LYS A 389 7.03 -18.54 -12.51
N TRP A 390 6.58 -18.25 -11.28
CA TRP A 390 7.43 -17.70 -10.22
C TRP A 390 7.77 -18.73 -9.16
N LEU A 391 8.96 -18.62 -8.59
CA LEU A 391 9.43 -19.40 -7.45
C LEU A 391 9.94 -18.45 -6.36
N SER A 392 9.70 -18.80 -5.09
CA SER A 392 10.25 -18.07 -3.94
C SER A 392 10.34 -19.01 -2.74
N ASP A 393 11.50 -19.03 -2.07
CA ASP A 393 11.70 -19.64 -0.74
C ASP A 393 11.45 -18.62 0.39
N LEU A 394 11.10 -17.38 0.02
CA LEU A 394 10.73 -16.30 0.92
C LEU A 394 9.22 -16.05 0.78
N GLU A 395 8.42 -16.71 1.60
CA GLU A 395 6.97 -16.50 1.67
C GLU A 395 6.65 -15.17 2.38
N LYS A 396 6.86 -14.06 1.67
CA LYS A 396 6.62 -12.70 2.16
C LYS A 396 5.54 -12.04 1.33
N PHE A 397 4.52 -11.53 2.00
CA PHE A 397 3.35 -10.87 1.39
C PHE A 397 3.73 -9.90 0.27
N VAL A 398 4.72 -9.03 0.50
CA VAL A 398 5.16 -8.00 -0.46
C VAL A 398 5.67 -8.58 -1.78
N LEU A 399 6.30 -9.76 -1.76
CA LEU A 399 6.76 -10.45 -2.96
C LEU A 399 5.59 -11.14 -3.65
N LEU A 400 4.83 -11.94 -2.90
CA LEU A 400 3.70 -12.73 -3.41
C LEU A 400 2.64 -11.85 -4.06
N SER A 401 2.26 -10.75 -3.40
CA SER A 401 1.28 -9.80 -3.93
C SER A 401 1.73 -9.13 -5.23
N ASN A 402 3.05 -8.94 -5.42
CA ASN A 402 3.59 -8.38 -6.67
C ASN A 402 3.53 -9.38 -7.83
N PHE A 403 3.74 -10.67 -7.55
CA PHE A 403 3.66 -11.74 -8.54
C PHE A 403 2.20 -12.04 -8.92
N GLU A 404 1.31 -12.15 -7.93
CA GLU A 404 -0.12 -12.39 -8.12
C GLU A 404 -0.78 -11.27 -8.93
N ARG A 405 -0.45 -10.00 -8.65
CA ARG A 405 -0.95 -8.84 -9.43
C ARG A 405 -0.50 -8.84 -10.89
N ARG A 406 0.59 -9.53 -11.22
CA ARG A 406 1.07 -9.70 -12.60
C ARG A 406 0.46 -10.91 -13.30
N GLY A 407 -0.46 -11.63 -12.64
CA GLY A 407 -1.05 -12.86 -13.15
C GLY A 407 -0.06 -14.02 -13.25
N TRP A 408 1.08 -13.94 -12.55
CA TRP A 408 2.07 -15.00 -12.55
C TRP A 408 1.59 -16.19 -11.70
N VAL A 409 1.92 -17.40 -12.16
CA VAL A 409 1.54 -18.64 -11.48
C VAL A 409 2.72 -19.21 -10.70
N LYS A 410 2.47 -19.92 -9.61
CA LYS A 410 3.55 -20.54 -8.84
C LYS A 410 4.13 -21.72 -9.63
N GLY A 411 5.45 -21.74 -9.83
CA GLY A 411 6.20 -22.81 -10.49
C GLY A 411 6.65 -23.91 -9.53
N SER A 412 7.30 -24.95 -10.08
CA SER A 412 7.87 -26.08 -9.33
C SER A 412 9.40 -26.03 -9.35
N SER A 413 10.04 -26.24 -8.20
CA SER A 413 11.50 -26.38 -8.11
C SER A 413 12.00 -27.75 -8.55
N GLU A 414 11.15 -28.78 -8.52
CA GLU A 414 11.54 -30.17 -8.78
C GLU A 414 11.80 -30.42 -10.28
N ASP A 415 11.03 -29.77 -11.15
CA ASP A 415 11.09 -29.97 -12.61
C ASP A 415 11.89 -28.86 -13.33
N GLY A 416 12.45 -27.89 -12.59
CA GLY A 416 13.09 -26.71 -13.18
C GLY A 416 12.12 -25.77 -13.91
N ASP A 417 10.82 -25.97 -13.70
CA ASP A 417 9.73 -25.31 -14.42
C ASP A 417 9.35 -23.97 -13.77
N TRP A 418 10.25 -23.00 -13.90
CA TRP A 418 10.10 -21.63 -13.42
C TRP A 418 10.83 -20.66 -14.35
N ASN A 419 10.34 -19.41 -14.43
CA ASN A 419 10.94 -18.33 -15.21
C ASN A 419 11.57 -17.25 -14.31
N PHE A 420 10.99 -17.03 -13.13
CA PHE A 420 11.47 -16.01 -12.19
C PHE A 420 11.61 -16.57 -10.79
N TYR A 421 12.83 -16.57 -10.24
CA TYR A 421 13.10 -17.04 -8.89
C TYR A 421 13.58 -15.89 -7.99
N TRP A 422 12.73 -15.50 -7.04
CA TRP A 422 13.15 -14.66 -5.92
C TRP A 422 13.62 -15.54 -4.76
N CYS A 423 14.91 -15.83 -4.69
CA CYS A 423 15.49 -16.75 -3.72
C CYS A 423 16.18 -16.04 -2.54
N SER A 424 16.38 -16.76 -1.44
CA SER A 424 17.25 -16.35 -0.35
C SER A 424 18.73 -16.46 -0.74
N VAL A 425 19.60 -15.79 0.03
CA VAL A 425 21.06 -15.90 -0.11
C VAL A 425 21.54 -17.35 0.05
N TYR A 426 20.88 -18.15 0.89
CA TYR A 426 21.23 -19.55 1.06
C TYR A 426 20.91 -20.36 -0.20
N ALA A 427 19.70 -20.22 -0.73
CA ALA A 427 19.29 -20.88 -1.97
C ALA A 427 20.17 -20.47 -3.17
N ALA A 428 20.50 -19.18 -3.30
CA ALA A 428 21.42 -18.69 -4.34
C ALA A 428 22.79 -19.37 -4.26
N ARG A 429 23.37 -19.50 -3.05
CA ARG A 429 24.66 -20.17 -2.84
C ARG A 429 24.62 -21.65 -3.20
N MET A 430 23.51 -22.32 -2.89
CA MET A 430 23.34 -23.72 -3.27
C MET A 430 23.22 -23.84 -4.78
N MET A 431 22.40 -23.02 -5.43
CA MET A 431 22.22 -23.08 -6.89
C MET A 431 23.52 -22.83 -7.67
N PHE A 432 24.32 -21.84 -7.26
CA PHE A 432 25.61 -21.54 -7.91
C PHE A 432 26.78 -22.38 -7.39
N SER A 433 26.52 -23.38 -6.53
CA SER A 433 27.57 -24.31 -6.11
C SER A 433 28.03 -25.15 -7.30
N VAL A 434 29.35 -25.35 -7.39
CA VAL A 434 29.98 -26.16 -8.45
C VAL A 434 29.42 -27.59 -8.46
N ASP A 435 29.01 -28.10 -7.30
CA ASP A 435 28.51 -29.47 -7.12
C ASP A 435 27.14 -29.71 -7.75
N ASN A 436 26.33 -28.67 -7.94
CA ASN A 436 24.95 -28.81 -8.42
C ASN A 436 24.80 -28.72 -9.94
N GLY A 437 25.79 -28.15 -10.65
CA GLY A 437 25.81 -28.13 -12.12
C GLY A 437 24.61 -27.46 -12.82
N ILE A 438 23.78 -26.69 -12.09
CA ILE A 438 22.56 -26.08 -12.61
C ILE A 438 22.94 -24.97 -13.60
N ARG A 439 22.42 -25.07 -14.83
CA ARG A 439 22.54 -24.04 -15.87
C ARG A 439 21.18 -23.41 -16.08
N LEU A 440 21.10 -22.09 -15.90
CA LEU A 440 19.88 -21.32 -16.12
C LEU A 440 19.55 -21.26 -17.61
N ALA A 441 18.27 -21.38 -17.93
CA ALA A 441 17.74 -21.19 -19.28
C ALA A 441 17.59 -19.70 -19.62
N ASP A 442 17.47 -19.38 -20.91
CA ASP A 442 17.41 -18.00 -21.39
C ASP A 442 16.17 -17.22 -20.87
N ASP A 443 15.14 -17.94 -20.44
CA ASP A 443 13.90 -17.41 -19.86
C ASP A 443 13.89 -17.48 -18.32
N GLN A 444 15.06 -17.65 -17.69
CA GLN A 444 15.21 -17.70 -16.23
C GLN A 444 15.94 -16.48 -15.68
N ILE A 445 15.40 -15.90 -14.62
CA ILE A 445 16.00 -14.75 -13.92
C ILE A 445 16.00 -14.98 -12.40
N ILE A 446 17.07 -14.54 -11.74
CA ILE A 446 17.30 -14.68 -10.29
C ILE A 446 17.80 -13.37 -9.64
N ASN A 447 17.42 -13.13 -8.39
CA ASN A 447 17.66 -11.89 -7.65
C ASN A 447 19.02 -11.81 -6.90
N HIS A 448 20.00 -12.63 -7.25
CA HIS A 448 21.34 -12.59 -6.65
C HIS A 448 22.45 -12.86 -7.66
N PHE A 449 23.56 -12.12 -7.54
CA PHE A 449 24.80 -12.48 -8.25
C PHE A 449 25.52 -13.65 -7.53
N PRO A 450 26.19 -14.56 -8.26
CA PRO A 450 26.88 -15.72 -7.68
C PRO A 450 27.88 -15.35 -6.58
N THR A 451 28.61 -14.24 -6.77
CA THR A 451 29.65 -13.76 -5.85
C THR A 451 29.21 -12.52 -5.06
N HIS A 452 27.91 -12.31 -4.81
CA HIS A 452 27.37 -11.16 -4.07
C HIS A 452 28.05 -10.89 -2.71
N TYR A 453 28.64 -11.93 -2.11
CA TYR A 453 29.36 -11.86 -0.83
C TYR A 453 30.65 -11.01 -0.89
N GLU A 454 31.19 -10.71 -2.08
CA GLU A 454 32.34 -9.81 -2.27
C GLU A 454 32.06 -8.37 -1.81
N LEU A 455 30.80 -7.93 -1.93
CA LEU A 455 30.35 -6.61 -1.47
C LEU A 455 29.66 -6.67 -0.10
N THR A 456 28.99 -7.78 0.22
CA THR A 456 28.06 -7.83 1.35
C THR A 456 28.65 -8.43 2.62
N ARG A 457 29.75 -9.21 2.51
CA ARG A 457 30.54 -9.58 3.69
C ARG A 457 31.46 -8.43 4.09
N LYS A 458 31.48 -8.11 5.38
CA LYS A 458 32.18 -6.93 5.92
C LYS A 458 33.70 -6.98 5.69
N ASP A 459 34.29 -8.16 5.77
CA ASP A 459 35.72 -8.40 5.52
C ASP A 459 36.08 -8.21 4.04
N TYR A 460 35.32 -8.81 3.13
CA TYR A 460 35.56 -8.66 1.69
C TYR A 460 35.27 -7.27 1.17
N MET A 461 34.19 -6.62 1.63
CA MET A 461 33.88 -5.23 1.27
C MET A 461 35.08 -4.31 1.55
N VAL A 462 35.63 -4.37 2.77
CA VAL A 462 36.78 -3.54 3.17
C VAL A 462 38.03 -3.92 2.39
N LYS A 463 38.28 -5.22 2.17
CA LYS A 463 39.42 -5.70 1.40
C LYS A 463 39.37 -5.21 -0.05
N ASN A 464 38.20 -5.28 -0.69
CA ASN A 464 37.97 -4.86 -2.06
C ASN A 464 38.10 -3.35 -2.22
N ILE A 465 37.55 -2.56 -1.29
CA ILE A 465 37.72 -1.09 -1.29
C ILE A 465 39.20 -0.70 -1.08
N LYS A 466 39.92 -1.36 -0.16
CA LYS A 466 41.36 -1.12 0.04
C LYS A 466 42.18 -1.47 -1.21
N ARG A 467 41.85 -2.55 -1.92
CA ARG A 467 42.48 -2.92 -3.18
C ARG A 467 42.19 -1.87 -4.26
N TYR A 468 40.92 -1.51 -4.45
CA TYR A 468 40.49 -0.50 -5.40
C TYR A 468 41.19 0.85 -5.23
N ARG A 469 41.35 1.32 -3.98
CA ARG A 469 42.13 2.53 -3.68
C ARG A 469 43.58 2.42 -4.15
N LYS A 470 44.26 1.30 -3.89
CA LYS A 470 45.65 1.07 -4.32
C LYS A 470 45.79 0.95 -5.84
N ASP A 471 44.84 0.30 -6.50
CA ASP A 471 44.84 0.17 -7.95
C ASP A 471 44.73 1.56 -8.60
N LEU A 472 43.83 2.41 -8.10
CA LEU A 472 43.71 3.79 -8.57
C LEU A 472 44.96 4.66 -8.30
N GLU A 473 45.65 4.45 -7.17
CA GLU A 473 46.93 5.11 -6.89
C GLU A 473 48.01 4.69 -7.91
N LYS A 474 48.07 3.39 -8.21
CA LYS A 474 49.02 2.85 -9.19
C LYS A 474 48.76 3.39 -10.59
N ASP A 475 47.48 3.59 -10.94
CA ASP A 475 47.05 4.14 -12.22
C ASP A 475 47.17 5.68 -12.28
N GLY A 476 47.58 6.33 -11.20
CA GLY A 476 47.72 7.80 -11.14
C GLY A 476 46.39 8.55 -11.22
N SER A 477 45.28 7.91 -10.83
CA SER A 477 43.96 8.51 -10.92
C SER A 477 43.81 9.69 -9.94
N PRO A 478 43.29 10.85 -10.38
CA PRO A 478 43.01 11.98 -9.48
C PRO A 478 42.05 11.63 -8.33
N ILE A 479 41.20 10.61 -8.52
CA ILE A 479 40.24 10.16 -7.50
C ILE A 479 40.96 9.56 -6.28
N ALA A 480 42.20 9.10 -6.44
CA ALA A 480 43.02 8.55 -5.36
C ALA A 480 43.88 9.60 -4.64
N GLU A 481 43.63 10.90 -4.86
CA GLU A 481 44.33 12.00 -4.18
C GLU A 481 44.27 11.86 -2.65
N ARG A 482 45.39 12.21 -2.00
CA ARG A 482 45.54 12.22 -0.55
C ARG A 482 45.81 13.63 -0.03
N ASP A 483 45.24 13.93 1.13
CA ASP A 483 45.50 15.15 1.86
C ASP A 483 46.89 15.16 2.54
N THR A 484 47.23 16.27 3.19
CA THR A 484 48.49 16.44 3.94
C THR A 484 48.66 15.46 5.11
N ASN A 485 47.57 14.84 5.56
CA ASN A 485 47.57 13.84 6.63
C ASN A 485 47.58 12.39 6.09
N GLY A 486 47.70 12.22 4.77
CA GLY A 486 47.74 10.93 4.09
C GLY A 486 46.39 10.22 3.95
N LYS A 487 45.27 10.92 4.19
CA LYS A 487 43.90 10.40 3.99
C LYS A 487 43.43 10.67 2.57
N TYR A 488 42.63 9.76 2.02
CA TYR A 488 42.03 9.97 0.70
C TYR A 488 41.03 11.13 0.72
N VAL A 489 41.08 12.00 -0.28
CA VAL A 489 40.15 13.13 -0.39
C VAL A 489 38.78 12.65 -0.87
N HIS A 490 38.74 11.86 -1.95
CA HIS A 490 37.49 11.43 -2.58
C HIS A 490 37.02 10.03 -2.20
N LEU A 491 37.90 9.22 -1.60
CA LEU A 491 37.60 7.81 -1.29
C LEU A 491 37.53 7.52 0.20
N ASP A 492 37.57 8.50 1.10
CA ASP A 492 37.53 8.29 2.56
C ASP A 492 36.09 8.17 3.11
N PHE A 493 35.42 7.10 2.73
CA PHE A 493 34.01 6.86 3.06
C PHE A 493 33.74 5.55 3.83
N ILE A 494 34.77 4.81 4.22
CA ILE A 494 34.65 3.65 5.14
C ILE A 494 35.47 3.89 6.40
N PRO A 495 34.96 3.54 7.60
CA PRO A 495 35.74 3.65 8.82
C PRO A 495 37.03 2.81 8.76
N VAL A 496 38.07 3.27 9.46
CA VAL A 496 39.32 2.51 9.61
C VAL A 496 39.00 1.14 10.19
N THR A 497 39.35 0.09 9.45
CA THR A 497 38.88 -1.27 9.73
C THR A 497 39.98 -2.30 9.52
N PHE A 498 40.05 -3.28 10.41
CA PHE A 498 41.01 -4.39 10.45
C PHE A 498 40.30 -5.74 10.57
N MET A 499 40.90 -6.79 10.01
CA MET A 499 40.37 -8.16 10.01
C MET A 499 41.08 -9.00 11.08
N LEU A 500 40.36 -9.47 12.09
CA LEU A 500 40.94 -10.31 13.15
C LEU A 500 40.74 -11.81 12.82
N PRO A 501 41.76 -12.66 13.05
CA PRO A 501 43.02 -12.37 13.76
C PRO A 501 44.17 -11.83 12.88
N ALA A 502 44.03 -11.80 11.55
CA ALA A 502 45.13 -11.52 10.63
C ALA A 502 45.82 -10.15 10.83
N ASP A 503 45.02 -9.10 11.05
CA ASP A 503 45.48 -7.71 11.20
C ASP A 503 45.69 -7.31 12.68
N TYR A 504 45.75 -8.26 13.62
CA TYR A 504 45.79 -7.94 15.06
C TYR A 504 46.97 -7.02 15.42
N ASN A 505 48.16 -7.30 14.89
CA ASN A 505 49.36 -6.50 15.20
C ASN A 505 49.25 -5.07 14.67
N ILE A 506 48.75 -4.91 13.44
CA ILE A 506 48.53 -3.60 12.81
C ILE A 506 47.47 -2.81 13.58
N PHE A 507 46.40 -3.48 14.02
CA PHE A 507 45.40 -2.88 14.88
C PHE A 507 45.97 -2.41 16.22
N VAL A 508 46.86 -3.19 16.86
CA VAL A 508 47.49 -2.80 18.13
C VAL A 508 48.36 -1.55 17.96
N GLU A 509 49.07 -1.42 16.85
CA GLU A 509 49.84 -0.20 16.52
C GLU A 509 48.92 1.01 16.36
N GLU A 510 47.80 0.86 15.62
CA GLU A 510 46.84 1.94 15.44
C GLU A 510 46.11 2.32 16.73
N TYR A 511 45.80 1.34 17.58
CA TYR A 511 45.26 1.57 18.91
C TYR A 511 46.25 2.35 19.78
N ARG A 512 47.55 2.04 19.72
CA ARG A 512 48.59 2.79 20.46
C ARG A 512 48.72 4.24 19.98
N ARG A 513 48.48 4.51 18.70
CA ARG A 513 48.43 5.90 18.17
C ARG A 513 47.22 6.67 18.68
N GLN A 514 46.08 6.00 18.89
CA GLN A 514 44.83 6.62 19.32
C GLN A 514 44.19 5.82 20.48
N PRO A 515 44.77 5.88 21.70
CA PRO A 515 44.39 5.02 22.82
C PRO A 515 43.01 5.32 23.41
N ASN A 516 42.51 6.55 23.25
CA ASN A 516 41.22 6.98 23.80
C ASN A 516 40.03 6.67 22.90
N ALA A 517 40.27 6.18 21.69
CA ALA A 517 39.22 6.08 20.70
C ALA A 517 38.53 4.71 20.74
N THR A 518 37.21 4.73 20.58
CA THR A 518 36.34 3.56 20.69
C THR A 518 36.33 2.77 19.38
N TRP A 519 36.25 1.46 19.50
CA TRP A 519 36.18 0.54 18.37
C TRP A 519 34.96 -0.36 18.50
N ILE A 520 34.40 -0.76 17.36
CA ILE A 520 33.26 -1.67 17.28
C ILE A 520 33.71 -2.99 16.66
N MET A 521 33.50 -4.08 17.39
CA MET A 521 33.76 -5.43 16.91
C MET A 521 32.48 -6.03 16.35
N LYS A 522 32.56 -6.60 15.15
CA LYS A 522 31.44 -7.18 14.42
C LYS A 522 31.84 -8.52 13.81
N PRO A 523 31.00 -9.56 13.84
CA PRO A 523 31.25 -10.78 13.08
C PRO A 523 31.19 -10.48 11.57
N ALA A 524 32.09 -11.06 10.77
CA ALA A 524 32.19 -10.74 9.33
C ALA A 524 30.94 -11.14 8.52
N GLY A 525 30.29 -12.24 8.89
CA GLY A 525 29.16 -12.84 8.16
C GLY A 525 27.82 -12.86 8.89
N LYS A 526 27.70 -12.24 10.08
CA LYS A 526 26.43 -12.16 10.82
C LYS A 526 25.73 -10.80 10.57
N ALA A 527 24.42 -10.79 10.79
CA ALA A 527 23.55 -9.63 10.60
C ALA A 527 22.71 -9.35 11.87
N GLN A 528 21.80 -8.37 11.80
CA GLN A 528 20.81 -8.04 12.86
C GLN A 528 21.39 -7.57 14.20
N GLY A 529 22.67 -7.16 14.23
CA GLY A 529 23.34 -6.69 15.45
C GLY A 529 23.86 -7.81 16.36
N VAL A 530 23.71 -9.08 15.97
CA VAL A 530 24.12 -10.23 16.80
C VAL A 530 25.64 -10.31 16.90
N GLY A 531 26.15 -10.36 18.13
CA GLY A 531 27.58 -10.51 18.42
C GLY A 531 28.41 -9.24 18.24
N ILE A 532 27.76 -8.08 18.15
CA ILE A 532 28.42 -6.77 18.13
C ILE A 532 28.69 -6.31 19.55
N PHE A 533 29.90 -5.79 19.80
CA PHE A 533 30.25 -5.15 21.06
C PHE A 533 31.26 -4.02 20.83
N LEU A 534 31.25 -3.04 21.74
CA LEU A 534 32.20 -1.94 21.73
C LEU A 534 33.40 -2.29 22.60
N ILE A 535 34.57 -1.79 22.20
CA ILE A 535 35.79 -1.88 22.99
C ILE A 535 36.47 -0.53 23.06
N ASN A 536 37.03 -0.25 24.23
CA ASN A 536 37.89 0.91 24.47
C ASN A 536 39.24 0.51 25.08
N LYS A 537 39.40 -0.74 25.53
CA LYS A 537 40.63 -1.28 26.13
C LYS A 537 41.05 -2.58 25.46
N LEU A 538 42.35 -2.72 25.15
CA LEU A 538 42.90 -3.96 24.56
C LEU A 538 42.67 -5.22 25.41
N SER A 539 42.52 -5.06 26.73
CA SER A 539 42.21 -6.18 27.65
C SER A 539 40.86 -6.84 27.35
N GLN A 540 39.88 -6.09 26.84
CA GLN A 540 38.56 -6.61 26.48
C GLN A 540 38.65 -7.62 25.32
N ILE A 541 39.50 -7.36 24.32
CA ILE A 541 39.76 -8.31 23.21
C ILE A 541 40.39 -9.60 23.72
N LYS A 542 41.37 -9.48 24.63
CA LYS A 542 42.06 -10.64 25.21
C LYS A 542 41.12 -11.51 26.04
N LYS A 543 40.18 -10.89 26.78
CA LYS A 543 39.14 -11.60 27.53
C LYS A 543 38.20 -12.34 26.59
N TRP A 544 37.68 -11.66 25.58
CA TRP A 544 36.81 -12.26 24.55
C TRP A 544 37.47 -13.45 23.83
N SER A 545 38.77 -13.38 23.55
CA SER A 545 39.50 -14.48 22.93
C SER A 545 39.66 -15.72 23.84
N LYS A 546 39.58 -15.56 25.17
CA LYS A 546 39.72 -16.64 26.16
C LYS A 546 38.40 -17.31 26.53
N ASP A 547 37.29 -16.55 26.50
CA ASP A 547 35.96 -17.02 26.92
C ASP A 547 35.22 -17.89 25.87
N LYS A 548 35.91 -18.36 24.80
CA LYS A 548 35.30 -19.27 23.81
C LYS A 548 35.26 -20.71 24.37
N PRO A 549 34.08 -21.34 24.55
CA PRO A 549 33.99 -22.72 25.01
C PRO A 549 34.61 -23.68 24.00
N SER A 550 35.46 -24.59 24.48
CA SER A 550 36.26 -25.56 23.72
C SER A 550 35.46 -26.67 23.00
N ASN A 551 34.13 -26.70 23.13
CA ASN A 551 33.26 -27.78 22.64
C ASN A 551 32.45 -27.44 21.37
N VAL A 552 32.75 -26.35 20.67
CA VAL A 552 32.09 -26.01 19.39
C VAL A 552 33.09 -26.28 18.24
N PRO A 553 32.72 -27.03 17.19
CA PRO A 553 33.61 -27.36 16.08
C PRO A 553 34.26 -26.11 15.48
N HIS A 554 35.53 -26.22 15.10
CA HIS A 554 36.45 -25.15 14.68
C HIS A 554 36.05 -24.35 13.42
N THR A 555 34.94 -23.62 13.41
CA THR A 555 34.82 -22.45 12.54
C THR A 555 35.36 -21.24 13.29
N LYS A 556 36.61 -20.85 13.01
CA LYS A 556 37.15 -19.56 13.47
C LYS A 556 36.28 -18.46 12.87
N ASP A 557 35.23 -18.03 13.58
CA ASP A 557 34.43 -16.87 13.17
C ASP A 557 35.38 -15.68 12.98
N THR A 558 35.53 -15.20 11.74
CA THR A 558 36.30 -14.01 11.41
C THR A 558 35.56 -12.79 11.94
N TYR A 559 36.27 -11.92 12.65
CA TYR A 559 35.74 -10.67 13.17
C TYR A 559 36.37 -9.48 12.46
N VAL A 560 35.58 -8.44 12.30
CA VAL A 560 36.00 -7.15 11.78
C VAL A 560 35.97 -6.17 12.93
N ILE A 561 37.07 -5.45 13.13
CA ILE A 561 37.17 -4.36 14.09
C ILE A 561 37.27 -3.04 13.35
N SER A 562 36.31 -2.15 13.59
CA SER A 562 36.20 -0.86 12.90
C SER A 562 36.23 0.27 13.91
N ARG A 563 36.77 1.43 13.51
CA ARG A 563 36.65 2.66 14.29
C ARG A 563 35.18 2.97 14.49
N TYR A 564 34.78 3.20 15.74
CA TYR A 564 33.41 3.60 16.05
C TYR A 564 33.23 5.10 15.75
N ILE A 565 32.14 5.45 15.09
CA ILE A 565 31.77 6.85 14.83
C ILE A 565 31.12 7.38 16.11
N ASP A 566 31.92 8.09 16.91
CA ASP A 566 31.56 8.60 18.23
C ASP A 566 30.81 9.93 18.19
N ASN A 567 30.89 10.66 17.08
CA ASN A 567 30.17 11.91 16.82
C ASN A 567 29.17 11.79 15.64
N PRO A 568 28.16 10.91 15.72
CA PRO A 568 27.14 10.82 14.68
C PRO A 568 26.28 12.10 14.66
N LEU A 569 25.70 12.44 13.51
CA LEU A 569 24.63 13.43 13.45
C LEU A 569 23.45 12.95 14.32
N LEU A 570 22.96 13.82 15.18
CA LEU A 570 21.86 13.53 16.10
C LEU A 570 20.64 14.37 15.73
N ILE A 571 19.46 13.75 15.76
CA ILE A 571 18.19 14.46 15.61
C ILE A 571 17.36 14.18 16.86
N GLY A 572 16.92 15.24 17.54
CA GLY A 572 16.28 15.13 18.85
C GLY A 572 17.19 14.49 19.92
N GLY A 573 18.51 14.56 19.73
CA GLY A 573 19.50 13.90 20.59
C GLY A 573 19.60 12.39 20.41
N LYS A 574 18.97 11.80 19.38
CA LYS A 574 19.02 10.36 19.10
C LYS A 574 19.89 10.07 17.88
N LYS A 575 20.66 8.98 17.96
CA LYS A 575 21.49 8.45 16.85
C LYS A 575 20.61 7.74 15.83
N PHE A 576 20.98 7.83 14.55
CA PHE A 576 20.29 7.10 13.48
C PHE A 576 21.26 6.59 12.41
N ASP A 577 20.77 5.63 11.62
CA ASP A 577 21.40 5.21 10.37
C ASP A 577 20.41 5.36 9.21
N LEU A 578 20.94 5.44 7.99
CA LEU A 578 20.21 5.45 6.73
C LEU A 578 20.14 4.06 6.12
N ARG A 579 18.94 3.63 5.72
CA ARG A 579 18.72 2.52 4.80
C ARG A 579 18.32 3.05 3.43
N LEU A 580 19.19 2.83 2.44
CA LEU A 580 18.94 3.14 1.02
C LEU A 580 18.87 1.84 0.22
N TYR A 581 18.12 1.84 -0.89
CA TYR A 581 18.00 0.69 -1.79
C TYR A 581 18.66 1.00 -3.13
N VAL A 582 19.55 0.11 -3.58
CA VAL A 582 20.30 0.26 -4.82
C VAL A 582 20.12 -1.01 -5.64
N LEU A 583 19.55 -0.87 -6.83
CA LEU A 583 19.39 -1.96 -7.79
C LEU A 583 20.62 -2.00 -8.71
N VAL A 584 21.23 -3.18 -8.83
CA VAL A 584 22.29 -3.45 -9.81
C VAL A 584 21.79 -4.49 -10.79
N THR A 585 21.74 -4.13 -12.07
CA THR A 585 21.24 -5.01 -13.13
C THR A 585 22.37 -5.75 -13.85
N SER A 586 23.59 -5.21 -13.78
CA SER A 586 24.81 -5.76 -14.36
C SER A 586 26.04 -5.10 -13.72
N PHE A 587 27.13 -5.88 -13.57
CA PHE A 587 28.46 -5.34 -13.21
C PHE A 587 29.38 -5.19 -14.42
N ARG A 588 29.05 -5.81 -15.56
CA ARG A 588 29.84 -5.75 -16.80
C ARG A 588 28.92 -5.66 -18.02
N PRO A 589 28.61 -4.44 -18.50
CA PRO A 589 28.99 -3.14 -17.95
C PRO A 589 28.25 -2.82 -16.64
N LEU A 590 28.82 -1.97 -15.78
CA LEU A 590 28.20 -1.58 -14.52
C LEU A 590 26.97 -0.70 -14.76
N LYS A 591 25.80 -1.19 -14.34
CA LYS A 591 24.52 -0.48 -14.39
C LYS A 591 23.86 -0.54 -13.02
N SER A 592 23.63 0.64 -12.45
CA SER A 592 23.09 0.79 -11.10
C SER A 592 22.07 1.91 -11.02
N TYR A 593 21.06 1.69 -10.18
CA TYR A 593 19.94 2.58 -9.95
C TYR A 593 19.76 2.77 -8.45
N ILE A 594 19.44 3.98 -8.02
CA ILE A 594 19.11 4.28 -6.63
C ILE A 594 17.61 4.50 -6.50
N TYR A 595 17.00 3.91 -5.48
CA TYR A 595 15.59 4.13 -5.22
C TYR A 595 15.39 5.43 -4.45
N GLN A 596 14.49 6.30 -4.93
CA GLN A 596 14.20 7.60 -4.29
C GLN A 596 13.68 7.47 -2.86
N LEU A 597 13.05 6.33 -2.52
CA LEU A 597 12.53 6.08 -1.19
C LEU A 597 13.52 5.27 -0.35
N GLY A 598 13.74 5.74 0.88
CA GLY A 598 14.51 5.06 1.92
C GLY A 598 14.00 5.48 3.30
N PHE A 599 14.67 5.04 4.36
CA PHE A 599 14.33 5.47 5.71
C PHE A 599 15.54 5.55 6.62
N CYS A 600 15.44 6.44 7.61
CA CYS A 600 16.31 6.52 8.75
C CYS A 600 15.79 5.58 9.85
N ARG A 601 16.68 4.88 10.54
CA ARG A 601 16.36 4.08 11.74
C ARG A 601 16.97 4.73 12.97
N PHE A 602 16.14 5.11 13.93
CA PHE A 602 16.56 5.77 15.16
C PHE A 602 16.79 4.78 16.30
N CYS A 603 17.73 5.11 17.18
CA CYS A 603 17.79 4.50 18.51
C CYS A 603 16.57 4.96 19.34
N THR A 604 16.09 4.10 20.24
CA THR A 604 15.01 4.44 21.18
C THR A 604 15.50 5.43 22.24
N VAL A 605 16.74 5.32 22.69
CA VAL A 605 17.32 6.16 23.75
C VAL A 605 18.16 7.31 23.16
N LYS A 606 18.26 8.43 23.89
CA LYS A 606 19.17 9.53 23.56
C LYS A 606 20.62 9.05 23.53
N TYR A 607 21.40 9.59 22.61
CA TYR A 607 22.79 9.23 22.44
C TYR A 607 23.65 9.80 23.57
N ASN A 608 24.43 8.93 24.20
CA ASN A 608 25.45 9.29 25.18
C ASN A 608 26.79 8.65 24.77
N SER A 609 27.87 9.44 24.80
CA SER A 609 29.23 8.97 24.53
C SER A 609 29.98 8.49 25.78
N SER A 610 29.33 8.53 26.94
CA SER A 610 29.93 8.17 28.24
C SER A 610 30.35 6.70 28.29
N ILE A 611 31.55 6.45 28.82
CA ILE A 611 32.15 5.11 28.97
C ILE A 611 31.26 4.15 29.77
N ASN A 612 30.46 4.68 30.71
CA ASN A 612 29.58 3.90 31.59
C ASN A 612 28.38 3.28 30.85
N GLU A 613 28.06 3.74 29.63
CA GLU A 613 26.93 3.25 28.83
C GLU A 613 27.37 2.41 27.61
N LEU A 614 28.66 2.10 27.45
CA LEU A 614 29.18 1.31 26.31
C LEU A 614 28.56 -0.08 26.18
N ASP A 615 28.08 -0.65 27.30
CA ASP A 615 27.38 -1.94 27.34
C ASP A 615 25.89 -1.82 26.97
N ASN A 616 25.33 -0.60 26.97
CA ASN A 616 23.94 -0.36 26.59
C ASN A 616 23.78 -0.33 25.06
N MET A 617 23.51 -1.51 24.49
CA MET A 617 23.32 -1.68 23.05
C MET A 617 22.17 -0.84 22.46
N PHE A 618 21.17 -0.44 23.25
CA PHE A 618 20.04 0.38 22.77
C PHE A 618 20.43 1.82 22.41
N VAL A 619 21.54 2.33 22.97
CA VAL A 619 22.06 3.68 22.67
C VAL A 619 22.89 3.66 21.37
N HIS A 620 23.58 2.55 21.10
CA HIS A 620 24.64 2.49 20.10
C HIS A 620 24.26 1.76 18.79
N LEU A 621 23.28 0.84 18.84
CA LEU A 621 22.87 0.00 17.71
C LEU A 621 21.43 0.33 17.28
N THR A 622 21.26 0.74 16.03
CA THR A 622 19.98 1.20 15.45
C THR A 622 19.12 0.05 14.86
N ASN A 623 19.56 -1.20 14.98
CA ASN A 623 18.87 -2.35 14.40
C ASN A 623 17.49 -2.58 15.05
N VAL A 624 16.43 -2.70 14.23
CA VAL A 624 15.05 -2.96 14.67
C VAL A 624 14.93 -4.23 15.53
N SER A 625 15.74 -5.26 15.27
CA SER A 625 15.79 -6.49 16.07
C SER A 625 16.16 -6.25 17.53
N ILE A 626 16.93 -5.20 17.81
CA ILE A 626 17.33 -4.77 19.15
C ILE A 626 16.33 -3.73 19.66
N GLN A 627 16.03 -2.71 18.86
CA GLN A 627 15.22 -1.55 19.27
C GLN A 627 13.76 -1.88 19.61
N LYS A 628 13.17 -2.94 19.03
CA LYS A 628 11.80 -3.40 19.33
C LYS A 628 11.59 -3.87 20.78
N HIS A 629 12.67 -4.05 21.53
CA HIS A 629 12.62 -4.46 22.94
C HIS A 629 12.86 -3.28 23.90
N GLY A 630 12.98 -2.04 23.38
CA GLY A 630 13.11 -0.85 24.20
C GLY A 630 11.75 -0.31 24.66
N ASP A 631 11.68 0.17 25.90
CA ASP A 631 10.43 0.64 26.53
C ASP A 631 9.80 1.85 25.83
N GLU A 632 10.60 2.69 25.15
CA GLU A 632 10.14 3.84 24.36
C GLU A 632 9.90 3.52 22.87
N TYR A 633 9.86 2.25 22.49
CA TYR A 633 9.58 1.87 21.11
C TYR A 633 8.15 2.24 20.73
N ASN A 634 7.99 3.07 19.70
CA ASN A 634 6.69 3.48 19.24
C ASN A 634 6.26 2.60 18.05
N ASP A 635 5.29 1.72 18.29
CA ASP A 635 4.77 0.77 17.30
C ASP A 635 4.10 1.44 16.09
N SER A 636 3.65 2.71 16.19
CA SER A 636 2.95 3.39 15.10
C SER A 636 3.88 3.83 13.97
N HIS A 637 5.10 4.27 14.28
CA HIS A 637 6.10 4.70 13.30
C HIS A 637 7.39 3.86 13.32
N GLY A 638 7.54 2.97 14.30
CA GLY A 638 8.61 1.99 14.40
C GLY A 638 10.02 2.56 14.60
N GLY A 639 10.13 3.80 15.09
CA GLY A 639 11.41 4.53 15.19
C GLY A 639 12.03 4.85 13.82
N LYS A 640 11.22 4.96 12.77
CA LYS A 640 11.70 5.21 11.41
C LYS A 640 11.24 6.56 10.89
N TRP A 641 12.10 7.20 10.10
CA TRP A 641 11.75 8.43 9.40
C TRP A 641 12.00 8.29 7.90
N PRO A 642 11.02 8.60 7.03
CA PRO A 642 11.23 8.57 5.59
C PRO A 642 12.39 9.49 5.18
N LEU A 643 13.11 9.09 4.12
CA LEU A 643 14.25 9.86 3.60
C LEU A 643 13.86 11.29 3.20
N SER A 644 12.64 11.48 2.67
CA SER A 644 12.08 12.79 2.35
C SER A 644 12.07 13.74 3.54
N ASN A 645 11.79 13.22 4.74
CA ASN A 645 11.68 14.03 5.93
C ASN A 645 13.06 14.36 6.50
N LEU A 646 14.03 13.45 6.40
CA LEU A 646 15.43 13.78 6.68
C LEU A 646 15.93 14.88 5.74
N LYS A 647 15.65 14.76 4.43
CA LYS A 647 16.06 15.77 3.46
C LYS A 647 15.45 17.13 3.82
N LEU A 648 14.15 17.18 4.08
CA LEU A 648 13.46 18.41 4.50
C LEU A 648 14.08 18.99 5.79
N TYR A 649 14.36 18.14 6.78
CA TYR A 649 14.99 18.58 8.03
C TYR A 649 16.36 19.22 7.80
N LEU A 650 17.22 18.56 7.02
CA LEU A 650 18.56 19.08 6.69
C LEU A 650 18.50 20.36 5.87
N GLU A 651 17.55 20.46 4.93
CA GLU A 651 17.32 21.68 4.15
C GLU A 651 16.93 22.85 5.05
N CYS A 652 16.08 22.59 6.05
CA CYS A 652 15.66 23.61 7.02
C CYS A 652 16.75 23.98 8.02
N THR A 653 17.62 23.06 8.45
CA THR A 653 18.62 23.32 9.50
C THR A 653 20.00 23.73 8.99
N HIS A 654 20.42 23.20 7.83
CA HIS A 654 21.75 23.43 7.25
C HIS A 654 21.70 24.10 5.86
N GLY A 655 20.51 24.26 5.28
CA GLY A 655 20.34 24.82 3.95
C GLY A 655 20.37 23.78 2.85
N LYS A 656 19.78 24.15 1.71
CA LYS A 656 19.61 23.25 0.56
C LYS A 656 20.93 22.81 -0.07
N GLU A 657 21.87 23.73 -0.27
CA GLU A 657 23.16 23.42 -0.93
C GLU A 657 23.98 22.39 -0.15
N VAL A 658 24.04 22.53 1.17
CA VAL A 658 24.74 21.58 2.06
C VAL A 658 24.03 20.23 2.09
N THR A 659 22.70 20.23 2.02
CA THR A 659 21.93 18.98 1.96
C THR A 659 22.17 18.26 0.64
N ASP A 660 22.06 18.96 -0.48
CA ASP A 660 22.33 18.40 -1.80
C ASP A 660 23.79 17.90 -1.90
N LYS A 661 24.76 18.54 -1.23
CA LYS A 661 26.12 18.01 -1.06
C LYS A 661 26.14 16.62 -0.45
N LEU A 662 25.55 16.49 0.72
CA LEU A 662 25.59 15.25 1.47
C LEU A 662 24.98 14.10 0.64
N PHE A 663 23.87 14.34 -0.05
CA PHE A 663 23.27 13.32 -0.92
C PHE A 663 24.15 12.98 -2.13
N ASN A 664 24.86 13.96 -2.71
CA ASN A 664 25.87 13.69 -3.74
C ASN A 664 27.04 12.86 -3.20
N ASP A 665 27.55 13.17 -2.00
CA ASP A 665 28.62 12.42 -1.34
C ASP A 665 28.16 10.97 -1.04
N ILE A 666 26.88 10.77 -0.71
CA ILE A 666 26.26 9.45 -0.56
C ILE A 666 26.25 8.69 -1.89
N HIS A 667 25.79 9.33 -2.98
CA HIS A 667 25.79 8.71 -4.31
C HIS A 667 27.20 8.33 -4.76
N TRP A 668 28.18 9.22 -4.53
CA TRP A 668 29.59 9.00 -4.82
C TRP A 668 30.15 7.76 -4.11
N LEU A 669 29.90 7.67 -2.80
CA LEU A 669 30.27 6.52 -1.98
C LEU A 669 29.66 5.22 -2.51
N ILE A 670 28.38 5.22 -2.90
CA ILE A 670 27.70 4.03 -3.43
C ILE A 670 28.37 3.59 -4.75
N VAL A 671 28.54 4.49 -5.71
CA VAL A 671 29.15 4.17 -7.01
C VAL A 671 30.56 3.61 -6.85
N HIS A 672 31.40 4.22 -6.01
CA HIS A 672 32.76 3.74 -5.79
C HIS A 672 32.82 2.44 -5.00
N SER A 673 31.86 2.18 -4.12
CA SER A 673 31.73 0.86 -3.48
C SER A 673 31.43 -0.24 -4.51
N LEU A 674 30.56 0.03 -5.50
CA LEU A 674 30.23 -0.90 -6.58
C LEU A 674 31.41 -1.11 -7.54
N LYS A 675 32.10 -0.03 -7.93
CA LYS A 675 33.32 -0.12 -8.77
C LYS A 675 34.41 -0.95 -8.11
N SER A 676 34.54 -0.89 -6.78
CA SER A 676 35.57 -1.66 -6.06
C SER A 676 35.42 -3.18 -6.20
N VAL A 677 34.21 -3.67 -6.50
CA VAL A 677 33.92 -5.09 -6.68
C VAL A 677 33.70 -5.48 -8.14
N GLN A 678 33.60 -4.53 -9.07
CA GLN A 678 33.28 -4.77 -10.49
C GLN A 678 34.18 -5.83 -11.16
N ASN A 679 35.48 -5.82 -10.85
CA ASN A 679 36.45 -6.76 -11.43
C ASN A 679 36.45 -8.15 -10.78
N VAL A 680 35.93 -8.28 -9.55
CA VAL A 680 35.82 -9.57 -8.84
C VAL A 680 34.43 -10.17 -8.89
N MET A 681 33.40 -9.35 -9.10
CA MET A 681 32.03 -9.80 -9.18
C MET A 681 31.81 -10.60 -10.47
N THR A 682 31.25 -11.80 -10.32
CA THR A 682 30.78 -12.61 -11.45
C THR A 682 29.47 -12.03 -11.93
N SER A 683 29.52 -11.30 -13.04
CA SER A 683 28.34 -10.72 -13.69
C SER A 683 27.72 -11.77 -14.59
N ASP A 684 26.48 -12.14 -14.29
CA ASP A 684 25.67 -13.03 -15.12
C ASP A 684 24.39 -12.26 -15.53
N ARG A 685 23.98 -12.40 -16.79
CA ARG A 685 22.81 -11.68 -17.34
C ARG A 685 21.49 -12.19 -16.76
N HIS A 686 21.42 -13.42 -16.29
CA HIS A 686 20.25 -13.95 -15.59
C HIS A 686 20.07 -13.31 -14.20
N CYS A 687 21.10 -12.64 -13.67
CA CYS A 687 21.12 -12.13 -12.31
C CYS A 687 20.81 -10.63 -12.25
N PHE A 688 20.22 -10.21 -11.14
CA PHE A 688 20.16 -8.82 -10.70
C PHE A 688 20.23 -8.80 -9.17
N GLU A 689 20.46 -7.65 -8.54
CA GLU A 689 20.46 -7.60 -7.09
C GLU A 689 19.97 -6.26 -6.54
N VAL A 690 19.12 -6.32 -5.52
CA VAL A 690 18.65 -5.14 -4.76
C VAL A 690 19.43 -5.07 -3.46
N TYR A 691 20.42 -4.19 -3.40
CA TYR A 691 21.24 -3.99 -2.20
C TYR A 691 20.57 -3.02 -1.22
N GLY A 692 20.63 -3.34 0.07
CA GLY A 692 20.34 -2.41 1.16
C GLY A 692 21.63 -1.79 1.69
N TYR A 693 21.84 -0.51 1.43
CA TYR A 693 22.99 0.27 1.94
C TYR A 693 22.69 0.85 3.31
N ASP A 694 23.60 0.62 4.26
CA ASP A 694 23.54 1.16 5.62
C ASP A 694 24.63 2.24 5.77
N ILE A 695 24.19 3.49 5.90
CA ILE A 695 25.08 4.66 5.97
C ILE A 695 24.84 5.41 7.28
N ILE A 696 25.92 5.87 7.92
CA ILE A 696 25.85 6.80 9.05
C ILE A 696 26.39 8.16 8.61
N ILE A 697 25.73 9.23 9.00
CA ILE A 697 26.20 10.61 8.79
C ILE A 697 26.84 11.08 10.09
N ASP A 698 28.04 11.66 10.03
CA ASP A 698 28.67 12.29 11.19
C ASP A 698 28.23 13.76 11.37
N VAL A 699 28.64 14.35 12.49
CA VAL A 699 28.32 15.76 12.83
C VAL A 699 28.80 16.78 11.80
N TYR A 700 29.79 16.42 10.97
CA TYR A 700 30.31 17.27 9.89
C TYR A 700 29.61 17.03 8.55
N LEU A 701 28.47 16.30 8.57
CA LEU A 701 27.71 15.92 7.39
C LEU A 701 28.52 15.09 6.39
N LYS A 702 29.43 14.25 6.88
CA LYS A 702 30.14 13.27 6.06
C LYS A 702 29.46 11.89 6.15
N PRO A 703 29.15 11.26 5.01
CA PRO A 703 28.57 9.92 4.99
C PRO A 703 29.64 8.82 5.14
N TRP A 704 29.33 7.81 5.94
CA TRP A 704 30.16 6.65 6.20
C TRP A 704 29.42 5.36 5.87
N LEU A 705 29.99 4.54 5.00
CA LEU A 705 29.47 3.22 4.64
C LEU A 705 29.73 2.23 5.78
N ILE A 706 28.67 1.63 6.30
CA ILE A 706 28.75 0.71 7.43
C ILE A 706 28.61 -0.75 6.99
N GLU A 707 27.60 -1.04 6.16
CA GLU A 707 27.39 -2.36 5.57
C GLU A 707 26.54 -2.28 4.31
N VAL A 708 26.64 -3.31 3.47
CA VAL A 708 25.78 -3.53 2.30
C VAL A 708 25.12 -4.89 2.44
N ASN A 709 23.81 -4.96 2.23
CA ASN A 709 23.00 -6.17 2.43
C ASN A 709 22.47 -6.69 1.09
N ALA A 710 22.80 -7.93 0.69
CA ALA A 710 22.35 -8.60 -0.55
C ALA A 710 20.85 -8.90 -0.58
N SER A 711 20.28 -9.19 0.60
CA SER A 711 18.86 -9.50 0.76
C SER A 711 18.28 -8.60 1.85
N PRO A 712 18.09 -7.29 1.57
CA PRO A 712 17.48 -6.40 2.54
C PRO A 712 16.10 -6.94 2.91
N SER A 713 15.74 -6.87 4.20
CA SER A 713 14.48 -7.42 4.69
C SER A 713 13.29 -6.77 3.99
N VAL A 714 12.51 -7.57 3.25
CA VAL A 714 11.22 -7.16 2.66
C VAL A 714 10.05 -7.27 3.64
N ALA A 715 10.29 -7.74 4.88
CA ALA A 715 9.29 -7.73 5.95
C ALA A 715 8.99 -6.30 6.40
N TYR A 716 7.74 -6.00 6.73
CA TYR A 716 7.30 -4.67 7.17
C TYR A 716 6.85 -4.70 8.63
N THR A 717 7.14 -3.61 9.36
CA THR A 717 6.61 -3.39 10.71
C THR A 717 5.59 -2.27 10.76
N THR A 718 5.53 -1.43 9.71
CA THR A 718 4.59 -0.31 9.58
C THR A 718 3.94 -0.32 8.19
N ILE A 719 2.83 0.40 8.03
CA ILE A 719 2.13 0.51 6.74
C ILE A 719 3.02 1.22 5.70
N ASN A 720 3.73 2.28 6.11
CA ASN A 720 4.66 3.00 5.25
C ASN A 720 5.77 2.08 4.70
N ASP A 721 6.30 1.18 5.54
CA ASP A 721 7.25 0.16 5.10
C ASP A 721 6.64 -0.79 4.08
N ARG A 722 5.40 -1.25 4.30
CA ARG A 722 4.69 -2.15 3.38
C ARG A 722 4.51 -1.50 2.01
N ILE A 723 4.03 -0.26 1.98
CA ILE A 723 3.78 0.49 0.74
C ILE A 723 5.09 0.74 -0.01
N MET A 724 6.12 1.24 0.69
CA MET A 724 7.40 1.54 0.07
C MET A 724 8.06 0.27 -0.47
N LYS A 725 8.07 -0.83 0.29
CA LYS A 725 8.66 -2.09 -0.16
C LYS A 725 7.87 -2.74 -1.28
N HIS A 726 6.54 -2.64 -1.27
CA HIS A 726 5.73 -3.10 -2.39
C HIS A 726 6.03 -2.31 -3.67
N SER A 727 6.15 -0.98 -3.58
CA SER A 727 6.55 -0.12 -4.70
C SER A 727 7.98 -0.46 -5.17
N LEU A 728 8.92 -0.67 -4.25
CA LEU A 728 10.30 -1.03 -4.56
C LEU A 728 10.38 -2.30 -5.41
N ILE A 729 9.70 -3.37 -4.99
CA ILE A 729 9.69 -4.65 -5.71
C ILE A 729 8.99 -4.49 -7.07
N ASN A 730 7.86 -3.78 -7.11
CA ASN A 730 7.14 -3.50 -8.35
C ASN A 730 8.03 -2.81 -9.40
N ASP A 731 8.68 -1.71 -8.99
CA ASP A 731 9.51 -0.90 -9.86
C ASP A 731 10.79 -1.67 -10.27
N THR A 732 11.34 -2.51 -9.37
CA THR A 732 12.43 -3.42 -9.72
C THR A 732 12.03 -4.38 -10.83
N LEU A 733 10.86 -5.03 -10.72
CA LEU A 733 10.40 -5.98 -11.74
C LEU A 733 10.21 -5.32 -13.10
N ASN A 734 9.74 -4.06 -13.14
CA ASN A 734 9.58 -3.30 -14.38
C ASN A 734 10.92 -3.01 -15.09
N ILE A 735 12.02 -2.92 -14.35
CA ILE A 735 13.37 -2.72 -14.92
C ILE A 735 13.95 -4.04 -15.42
N ILE A 736 13.77 -5.10 -14.63
CA ILE A 736 14.39 -6.41 -14.89
C ILE A 736 13.72 -7.16 -16.03
N LEU A 737 12.41 -6.99 -16.20
CA LEU A 737 11.66 -7.67 -17.26
C LEU A 737 11.62 -6.82 -18.54
N PRO A 738 11.68 -7.44 -19.72
CA PRO A 738 11.41 -6.76 -20.97
C PRO A 738 9.94 -6.31 -21.07
N PRO A 739 9.60 -5.39 -21.99
CA PRO A 739 8.24 -4.84 -22.12
C PRO A 739 7.15 -5.87 -22.41
N ASN A 740 7.48 -7.00 -23.02
CA ASN A 740 6.54 -8.12 -23.23
C ASN A 740 6.27 -8.92 -21.94
N GLY A 741 6.92 -8.57 -20.82
CA GLY A 741 6.75 -9.15 -19.50
C GLY A 741 7.49 -10.46 -19.26
N ILE A 742 8.01 -11.11 -20.30
CA ILE A 742 8.58 -12.47 -20.22
C ILE A 742 10.08 -12.38 -19.93
N PRO A 743 10.59 -13.01 -18.86
CA PRO A 743 12.02 -13.06 -18.60
C PRO A 743 12.83 -13.47 -19.83
N ASN A 744 13.87 -12.70 -20.13
CA ASN A 744 14.76 -12.96 -21.26
C ASN A 744 16.17 -12.46 -20.93
N VAL A 745 17.15 -13.35 -20.94
CA VAL A 745 18.56 -13.06 -20.65
C VAL A 745 19.20 -12.05 -21.63
N HIS A 746 18.67 -11.94 -22.84
CA HIS A 746 19.11 -11.00 -23.86
C HIS A 746 18.52 -9.60 -23.69
N TRP A 747 17.55 -9.41 -22.79
CA TRP A 747 17.10 -8.09 -22.41
C TRP A 747 18.24 -7.32 -21.74
N ASN A 748 18.64 -6.19 -22.32
CA ASN A 748 19.76 -5.38 -21.81
C ASN A 748 19.41 -4.60 -20.53
N LYS A 749 18.20 -4.79 -19.97
CA LYS A 749 17.70 -4.13 -18.75
C LYS A 749 17.82 -2.60 -18.83
N ASN A 750 17.54 -2.07 -20.02
CA ASN A 750 17.48 -0.63 -20.32
C ASN A 750 16.02 -0.24 -20.62
N PRO A 751 15.16 -0.12 -19.60
CA PRO A 751 13.77 0.22 -19.78
C PRO A 751 13.58 1.71 -20.12
N SER A 752 12.37 2.11 -20.52
CA SER A 752 12.02 3.53 -20.70
C SER A 752 12.06 4.27 -19.35
N LEU A 753 12.22 5.60 -19.38
CA LEU A 753 12.22 6.45 -18.18
C LEU A 753 10.97 6.25 -17.31
N GLU A 754 9.80 6.06 -17.95
CA GLU A 754 8.53 5.81 -17.27
C GLU A 754 8.53 4.47 -16.50
N SER A 755 9.21 3.46 -17.05
CA SER A 755 9.31 2.13 -16.45
C SER A 755 10.27 2.06 -15.26
N LEU A 756 11.10 3.09 -15.03
CA LEU A 756 11.96 3.18 -13.85
C LEU A 756 11.15 3.39 -12.56
N GLY A 757 9.92 3.89 -12.65
CA GLY A 757 9.09 4.21 -11.49
C GLY A 757 9.78 5.24 -10.60
N LYS A 758 10.14 4.86 -9.37
CA LYS A 758 10.89 5.71 -8.42
C LYS A 758 12.40 5.43 -8.37
N TYR A 759 12.94 4.72 -9.35
CA TYR A 759 14.38 4.58 -9.50
C TYR A 759 14.96 5.75 -10.29
N ASP A 760 16.07 6.30 -9.78
CA ASP A 760 16.94 7.18 -10.53
C ASP A 760 18.16 6.39 -11.02
N ILE A 761 18.63 6.69 -12.24
CA ILE A 761 19.87 6.12 -12.76
C ILE A 761 21.03 6.67 -11.93
N LEU A 762 21.73 5.79 -11.21
CA LEU A 762 22.87 6.18 -10.37
C LEU A 762 24.16 6.18 -11.18
N TYR A 763 24.39 5.13 -11.97
CA TYR A 763 25.54 5.03 -12.86
C TYR A 763 25.28 4.03 -13.99
N ASP A 764 25.58 4.45 -15.23
CA ASP A 764 25.60 3.62 -16.42
C ASP A 764 26.96 3.77 -17.10
N GLU A 765 27.76 2.70 -17.05
CA GLU A 765 29.10 2.66 -17.62
C GLU A 765 29.10 2.78 -19.14
N GLU A 766 28.12 2.20 -19.85
CA GLU A 766 28.06 2.29 -21.32
C GLU A 766 27.79 3.72 -21.74
N ALA A 767 26.81 4.38 -21.10
CA ALA A 767 26.50 5.77 -21.37
C ALA A 767 27.69 6.69 -21.08
N ALA A 768 28.42 6.44 -19.99
CA ALA A 768 29.63 7.19 -19.64
C ALA A 768 30.76 7.02 -20.67
N LEU A 769 30.97 5.79 -21.17
CA LEU A 769 31.98 5.50 -22.19
C LEU A 769 31.60 6.11 -23.56
N LEU A 770 30.32 6.08 -23.94
CA LEU A 770 29.83 6.70 -25.17
C LEU A 770 30.02 8.21 -25.13
N ALA A 771 29.65 8.86 -24.03
CA ALA A 771 29.88 10.28 -23.82
C ALA A 771 31.37 10.67 -23.93
N ALA A 772 32.27 9.84 -23.38
CA ALA A 772 33.71 10.06 -23.49
C ALA A 772 34.23 9.91 -24.93
N ARG A 773 33.66 8.98 -25.71
CA ARG A 773 34.04 8.73 -27.11
C ARG A 773 33.56 9.82 -28.07
N GLU A 774 32.37 10.37 -27.84
CA GLU A 774 31.78 11.41 -28.70
C GLU A 774 32.45 12.78 -28.55
N GLY A 775 33.46 12.92 -27.68
CA GLY A 775 34.21 14.17 -27.53
C GLY A 775 33.33 15.35 -27.12
N LEU A 776 32.14 15.10 -26.57
CA LEU A 776 31.23 16.10 -26.04
C LEU A 776 31.93 16.83 -24.89
N LYS A 777 32.70 17.88 -25.24
CA LYS A 777 33.10 18.92 -24.32
C LYS A 777 31.81 19.53 -23.78
N THR A 778 31.55 19.31 -22.50
CA THR A 778 30.61 20.09 -21.70
C THR A 778 30.88 21.56 -22.00
N THR A 779 29.94 22.25 -22.66
CA THR A 779 30.16 23.61 -23.17
C THR A 779 30.52 24.55 -22.02
N SER A 780 31.79 24.97 -22.00
CA SER A 780 32.33 26.01 -21.16
C SER A 780 31.97 27.38 -21.76
N ASN A 781 31.19 28.18 -21.04
CA ASN A 781 31.33 29.63 -21.13
C ASN A 781 32.04 30.10 -19.86
N GLY A 782 33.33 30.43 -20.01
CA GLY A 782 34.11 31.28 -19.10
C GLY A 782 34.87 30.58 -17.97
N GLY A 783 36.21 30.55 -18.10
CA GLY A 783 37.16 30.41 -16.99
C GLY A 783 37.51 28.98 -16.60
N GLY A 784 38.81 28.66 -16.61
CA GLY A 784 39.34 27.32 -16.37
C GLY A 784 38.95 26.71 -15.02
N ASP A 785 38.77 25.38 -15.05
CA ASP A 785 39.11 24.40 -14.01
C ASP A 785 38.41 23.07 -14.38
N GLY A 786 39.16 21.97 -14.38
CA GLY A 786 38.69 20.65 -14.84
C GLY A 786 37.58 20.09 -13.95
N LYS A 787 36.37 19.94 -14.49
CA LYS A 787 35.18 19.41 -13.78
C LYS A 787 34.70 18.11 -14.42
N PHE A 788 34.63 17.02 -13.65
CA PHE A 788 33.88 15.82 -14.01
C PHE A 788 32.38 16.06 -13.75
N GLN A 789 31.55 16.05 -14.80
CA GLN A 789 30.09 16.15 -14.69
C GLN A 789 29.46 14.74 -14.71
N PHE A 790 28.54 14.49 -13.78
CA PHE A 790 27.61 13.37 -13.85
C PHE A 790 26.62 13.61 -14.99
N TYR A 791 26.48 12.65 -15.90
CA TYR A 791 25.52 12.72 -17.01
C TYR A 791 24.09 12.55 -16.48
N ASN A 792 23.29 13.60 -16.58
CA ASN A 792 21.84 13.50 -16.66
C ASN A 792 21.40 14.37 -17.84
N LYS A 793 21.03 13.74 -18.95
CA LYS A 793 20.68 14.41 -20.21
C LYS A 793 19.17 14.38 -20.42
N PHE A 794 18.36 14.91 -19.49
CA PHE A 794 16.98 15.36 -19.75
C PHE A 794 16.63 16.47 -18.74
N GLU A 795 16.12 17.59 -19.24
CA GLU A 795 16.24 18.93 -18.64
C GLU A 795 15.39 19.20 -17.38
N THR A 796 15.86 20.20 -16.61
CA THR A 796 15.16 21.05 -15.62
C THR A 796 15.06 20.58 -14.16
N LYS A 797 16.19 20.57 -13.44
CA LYS A 797 16.40 21.40 -12.23
C LYS A 797 17.85 21.30 -11.75
N ARG A 798 18.44 22.47 -11.50
CA ARG A 798 19.84 22.70 -11.12
C ARG A 798 20.25 21.85 -9.91
N TYR A 799 21.29 21.04 -10.06
CA TYR A 799 22.11 20.58 -8.93
C TYR A 799 23.43 21.37 -8.94
N PRO A 800 23.87 21.95 -7.82
CA PRO A 800 25.15 22.64 -7.76
C PRO A 800 26.30 21.65 -7.99
N THR A 801 27.24 22.06 -8.84
CA THR A 801 28.47 21.32 -9.16
C THR A 801 29.52 21.54 -8.07
N TRP A 802 30.24 20.48 -7.70
CA TRP A 802 31.32 20.53 -6.71
C TRP A 802 32.56 21.26 -7.26
N LYS A 803 33.10 22.18 -6.46
CA LYS A 803 34.45 22.78 -6.61
C LYS A 803 35.49 21.84 -6.06
#